data_AF-A0A0S4M7Z2-F1
#
_entry.id   AF-A0A0S4M7Z2-F1
#
_cell.length_a   1.000
_cell.length_b   1.000
_cell.length_c   1.000
_cell.angle_alpha   90.00
_cell.angle_beta   90.00
_cell.angle_gamma   90.00
#
_symmetry.space_group_name_H-M   'P 1'
#
loop_
_entity.id
_entity.type
_entity.pdbx_description
1 polymer ?
#
loop_
_entity_poly.entity_id
_entity_poly.type
_entity_poly.pdbx_seq_one_letter_code
_entity_poly.pdbx_strand_id
1 'polypeptide(L)'
;MYPYNFDSNFTASNVDETNNTTGDINNSTADQIPQINILPNNDQDLDYYLSILANDNYYLSILAKDRSSCDFLNISTNDSLPQNSDYEEKLPLFNYHEQPSTSYDVSCEFNEYAPHLAQPIQEENSFHDIGDKEFCDTYDTSHLAFAEQITTAPITKNIEQFSQFYTTDNKNTNCEQPKQSVVKKELKLRLYRRNNLSYKEFNASIYKDAIKKIDIDDNKLFRNSVLEEIGNSLKNRAVITSSIDLSVTYSNVRKYIVEKFSPYLNEIIPFTDILITENMSFSDLRSACISNDIFFVKLRDGCEKIVNDIRVTSDDYLSHIFQSYINFSSMDYSNSNYSNVKLLPKKHKFLPKLKELIIDTISNLPNSIIGKIEKFDENEVKNGLFLDLHGVFLSKSLIRSLSSSFNSNKIKFINGKNNDDLNLLNSLFEEIVNLIKTSCIFHERIILPNESIVEKLSKYLLSDMYGVPAKFHKKLKLSTKDKELSDNINLINDYPTGRPNDVSEKKELQPTKLYLENMTATVISTPVDKVIGSPHELEQISTASVTKNINQPEKYITPQELKIGLYRRNKFLQRELSSCIYEDAVKKINIDSDELFKKTVIEKLEGYIVKKGFVKSSLDISSTYSNIRKYISDKVSPYIREIIANSDILINFGMSISDIKHNCISNIVFFEKLRENCEKIIKDIVFIRDDHFSNILQTHINFGFDGRLNISRRRNKFYSELKLLIIETISNLPNDIAQVINNFNQSEIINGLFLEVHGVSISKSLVRNLSLFGRSHKLLSDNLNENLYLLSILLGKLVDIVKKSFIFHKGELFFPDTHSANILSRYLISDMYNIPSTLHKNLKLLNENIPESEKLTKKEECHKYIKIINLGSSYKNNLDFSTNLSSQLLEETTLNSKKNSKWNPNSITSLNIYELAISMINIDKEDFEKHFMDEIKDVPLVEEYISKKEKVYIDLSATYDRVKSYILDALYPFLKKNEEETKNKIKIYHGITLDELEQAYTSNNEFFTKLQKFCSKIVNNVKNCVDSTLVDLIQCFIHPETEGGKAQKIIMKKNSKIKFHRYMAKMIIKNVSNVPEIIIGAIKLLPRSKLVKEHLSPFHHIYVDNSSLLKAKLLFDSTHKKITDDPLLRWLIDKTSTDMICKFKEEKSITPSKRSNKSINSNVARKKISTYRHIGKLVKEEMIVFRNTIGDNIIIMHHNIIEIANQDIKCKILDKFESDLITSSVKLYKKLCTKAYKLKLKITH
;
A
#
# COMPACT_ATOMS: atom_id res chain seq x y z
N MET A 1 -15.97 2.27 -16.52
CA MET A 1 -14.96 2.55 -17.56
C MET A 1 -15.22 3.95 -18.07
N TYR A 2 -14.19 4.72 -18.41
CA TYR A 2 -14.34 5.95 -19.21
C TYR A 2 -13.77 5.68 -20.62
N PRO A 3 -14.45 6.11 -21.70
CA PRO A 3 -13.82 6.18 -23.02
C PRO A 3 -12.88 7.38 -23.08
N TYR A 4 -11.75 7.23 -23.77
CA TYR A 4 -10.88 8.35 -24.14
C TYR A 4 -11.21 8.79 -25.57
N ASN A 5 -11.38 10.10 -25.79
CA ASN A 5 -11.36 10.67 -27.13
C ASN A 5 -9.92 10.82 -27.61
N PHE A 6 -9.70 10.65 -28.92
CA PHE A 6 -8.52 11.10 -29.63
C PHE A 6 -8.84 12.40 -30.37
N ASP A 7 -8.07 13.46 -30.10
CA ASP A 7 -8.00 14.64 -30.97
C ASP A 7 -6.71 14.55 -31.79
N SER A 8 -6.81 14.18 -33.07
CA SER A 8 -5.67 14.07 -33.98
C SER A 8 -5.74 15.14 -35.08
N ASN A 9 -5.10 16.29 -34.81
CA ASN A 9 -4.94 17.35 -35.81
C ASN A 9 -3.95 16.93 -36.91
N PHE A 10 -4.46 16.35 -38.01
CA PHE A 10 -3.73 16.30 -39.28
C PHE A 10 -4.08 17.54 -40.11
N THR A 11 -3.09 18.38 -40.37
CA THR A 11 -3.22 19.51 -41.29
C THR A 11 -3.12 19.00 -42.73
N ALA A 12 -4.17 19.24 -43.53
CA ALA A 12 -4.15 18.95 -44.95
C ALA A 12 -3.27 19.95 -45.72
N SER A 13 -2.72 19.49 -46.86
CA SER A 13 -2.14 20.34 -47.90
C SER A 13 -2.63 19.85 -49.26
N ASN A 14 -3.18 20.78 -50.04
CA ASN A 14 -3.87 20.63 -51.33
C ASN A 14 -3.18 19.72 -52.35
N VAL A 15 -3.96 19.15 -53.28
CA VAL A 15 -4.00 19.60 -54.69
C VAL A 15 -5.16 18.91 -55.45
N ASP A 16 -6.08 19.76 -55.92
CA ASP A 16 -6.84 19.80 -57.18
C ASP A 16 -7.74 18.65 -57.73
N GLU A 17 -8.95 19.12 -58.07
CA GLU A 17 -9.67 18.95 -59.36
C GLU A 17 -10.79 17.92 -59.64
N THR A 18 -11.93 18.52 -60.04
CA THR A 18 -12.94 18.12 -61.06
C THR A 18 -14.20 17.28 -60.71
N ASN A 19 -15.33 17.99 -60.84
CA ASN A 19 -16.55 17.65 -61.60
C ASN A 19 -17.60 16.64 -61.06
N ASN A 20 -18.81 17.18 -60.84
CA ASN A 20 -20.11 16.82 -61.47
C ASN A 20 -20.62 15.35 -61.40
N THR A 21 -21.92 15.04 -61.30
CA THR A 21 -23.15 15.81 -61.62
C THR A 21 -24.38 15.24 -60.86
N THR A 22 -25.45 16.04 -60.76
CA THR A 22 -26.89 15.70 -60.61
C THR A 22 -27.36 14.24 -60.39
N GLY A 23 -28.28 14.04 -59.44
CA GLY A 23 -29.19 12.88 -59.36
C GLY A 23 -30.26 13.08 -58.28
N ASP A 24 -31.55 13.03 -58.64
CA ASP A 24 -32.64 13.63 -57.84
C ASP A 24 -33.85 12.68 -57.61
N ILE A 25 -34.72 13.03 -56.65
CA ILE A 25 -36.17 12.73 -56.59
C ILE A 25 -36.69 11.27 -56.33
N ASN A 26 -37.23 11.10 -55.10
CA ASN A 26 -38.60 10.63 -54.72
C ASN A 26 -39.14 9.16 -54.82
N ASN A 27 -39.75 8.75 -53.68
CA ASN A 27 -41.12 8.21 -53.48
C ASN A 27 -41.56 6.75 -53.84
N SER A 28 -41.77 5.97 -52.75
CA SER A 28 -43.08 5.61 -52.15
C SER A 28 -43.79 4.25 -52.42
N THR A 29 -44.68 3.96 -51.44
CA THR A 29 -45.96 3.20 -51.51
C THR A 29 -46.01 1.66 -51.59
N ALA A 30 -46.28 1.07 -50.42
CA ALA A 30 -47.56 0.41 -50.07
C ALA A 30 -47.72 -1.13 -50.08
N ASP A 31 -48.41 -1.58 -49.02
CA ASP A 31 -49.32 -2.72 -48.84
C ASP A 31 -48.93 -4.17 -49.25
N GLN A 32 -48.96 -5.08 -48.27
CA GLN A 32 -50.15 -5.93 -48.04
C GLN A 32 -50.05 -6.76 -46.73
N ILE A 33 -51.20 -7.12 -46.14
CA ILE A 33 -51.37 -8.06 -45.01
C ILE A 33 -52.61 -8.93 -45.28
N PRO A 34 -52.54 -10.26 -45.06
CA PRO A 34 -53.69 -10.97 -44.48
C PRO A 34 -53.33 -11.97 -43.36
N GLN A 35 -53.77 -11.64 -42.15
CA GLN A 35 -54.46 -12.46 -41.15
C GLN A 35 -54.15 -13.97 -40.89
N ILE A 36 -53.83 -14.24 -39.60
CA ILE A 36 -54.52 -15.16 -38.67
C ILE A 36 -54.58 -16.68 -38.98
N ASN A 37 -53.98 -17.48 -38.08
CA ASN A 37 -54.70 -18.51 -37.31
C ASN A 37 -53.96 -18.86 -36.00
N ILE A 38 -54.67 -19.39 -35.00
CA ILE A 38 -54.20 -19.57 -33.60
C ILE A 38 -54.67 -20.92 -33.05
N LEU A 39 -53.97 -21.41 -32.01
CA LEU A 39 -54.22 -22.62 -31.19
C LEU A 39 -53.80 -23.98 -31.82
N PRO A 40 -53.41 -24.96 -30.99
CA PRO A 40 -52.55 -24.83 -29.81
C PRO A 40 -51.51 -25.95 -29.70
N ASN A 41 -50.57 -25.84 -28.75
CA ASN A 41 -50.11 -27.04 -28.04
C ASN A 41 -49.57 -26.70 -26.65
N ASN A 42 -49.71 -27.66 -25.73
CA ASN A 42 -49.11 -27.60 -24.40
C ASN A 42 -47.66 -28.09 -24.48
N ASP A 43 -46.78 -27.53 -23.66
CA ASP A 43 -45.57 -28.21 -23.19
C ASP A 43 -45.25 -27.71 -21.78
N GLN A 44 -45.05 -28.63 -20.84
CA GLN A 44 -45.04 -28.36 -19.39
C GLN A 44 -43.65 -28.52 -18.75
N ASP A 45 -42.61 -28.76 -19.56
CA ASP A 45 -41.27 -29.22 -19.14
C ASP A 45 -40.19 -28.11 -19.00
N LEU A 46 -40.52 -26.83 -19.23
CA LEU A 46 -39.49 -25.78 -19.33
C LEU A 46 -38.87 -25.37 -17.97
N ASP A 47 -39.60 -25.52 -16.86
CA ASP A 47 -39.17 -25.02 -15.54
C ASP A 47 -38.03 -25.84 -14.90
N TYR A 48 -37.82 -27.09 -15.30
CA TYR A 48 -36.77 -27.93 -14.71
C TYR A 48 -35.35 -27.40 -15.00
N TYR A 49 -35.12 -26.91 -16.22
CA TYR A 49 -33.78 -26.58 -16.72
C TYR A 49 -33.22 -25.22 -16.26
N LEU A 50 -34.06 -24.27 -15.86
CA LEU A 50 -33.62 -22.94 -15.42
C LEU A 50 -32.96 -22.94 -14.04
N SER A 51 -33.12 -24.00 -13.25
CA SER A 51 -32.57 -24.15 -11.90
C SER A 51 -31.04 -24.32 -11.85
N ILE A 52 -30.40 -24.76 -12.94
CA ILE A 52 -29.02 -25.30 -12.92
C ILE A 52 -27.93 -24.23 -13.16
N LEU A 53 -28.24 -23.10 -13.80
CA LEU A 53 -27.25 -22.11 -14.25
C LEU A 53 -26.85 -21.03 -13.22
N ALA A 54 -27.32 -21.12 -11.97
CA ALA A 54 -27.29 -20.01 -11.02
C ALA A 54 -26.00 -19.85 -10.17
N ASN A 55 -25.02 -20.77 -10.27
CA ASN A 55 -24.12 -21.05 -9.13
C ASN A 55 -22.60 -20.79 -9.31
N ASP A 56 -22.16 -20.12 -10.37
CA ASP A 56 -20.74 -19.77 -10.61
C ASP A 56 -20.49 -18.25 -10.59
N ASN A 57 -20.18 -17.66 -9.42
CA ASN A 57 -19.58 -16.32 -9.28
C ASN A 57 -19.08 -16.03 -7.84
N TYR A 58 -18.11 -16.81 -7.34
CA TYR A 58 -17.73 -16.79 -5.91
C TYR A 58 -16.21 -16.66 -5.65
N TYR A 59 -15.57 -15.59 -6.15
CA TYR A 59 -14.08 -15.47 -6.09
C TYR A 59 -13.46 -14.07 -5.81
N LEU A 60 -14.22 -13.07 -5.32
CA LEU A 60 -13.71 -11.70 -5.13
C LEU A 60 -13.96 -11.03 -3.76
N SER A 61 -14.28 -11.81 -2.71
CA SER A 61 -14.68 -11.25 -1.40
C SER A 61 -14.04 -11.90 -0.16
N ILE A 62 -12.81 -12.43 -0.25
CA ILE A 62 -12.02 -12.81 0.95
C ILE A 62 -10.63 -12.19 0.90
N LEU A 63 -10.48 -11.03 1.54
CA LEU A 63 -9.24 -10.61 2.21
C LEU A 63 -9.51 -9.38 3.10
N ALA A 64 -8.95 -9.40 4.32
CA ALA A 64 -8.94 -8.31 5.31
C ALA A 64 -10.30 -7.81 5.84
N LYS A 65 -10.78 -8.48 6.88
CA LYS A 65 -10.74 -7.93 8.26
C LYS A 65 -11.01 -9.05 9.27
N ASP A 66 -10.04 -9.30 10.15
CA ASP A 66 -10.39 -9.62 11.54
C ASP A 66 -9.28 -9.26 12.54
N ARG A 67 -9.68 -8.48 13.55
CA ARG A 67 -9.02 -8.23 14.83
C ARG A 67 -9.91 -7.28 15.64
N SER A 68 -10.66 -7.85 16.56
CA SER A 68 -11.25 -7.18 17.72
C SER A 68 -10.95 -8.04 18.93
N SER A 69 -10.71 -7.44 20.09
CA SER A 69 -10.70 -8.20 21.35
C SER A 69 -12.12 -8.65 21.71
N CYS A 70 -12.20 -9.72 22.48
CA CYS A 70 -13.31 -9.99 23.38
C CYS A 70 -12.77 -9.84 24.79
N ASP A 71 -13.10 -8.72 25.44
CA ASP A 71 -12.84 -8.53 26.85
C ASP A 71 -14.13 -8.92 27.61
N PHE A 72 -14.13 -10.13 28.17
CA PHE A 72 -15.23 -10.65 28.99
C PHE A 72 -14.66 -11.21 30.30
N LEU A 73 -14.70 -10.38 31.35
CA LEU A 73 -14.87 -10.73 32.76
C LEU A 73 -14.70 -9.45 33.57
N ASN A 74 -15.79 -8.91 34.11
CA ASN A 74 -15.73 -7.84 35.08
C ASN A 74 -16.90 -8.02 36.06
N ILE A 75 -16.71 -8.92 37.03
CA ILE A 75 -17.62 -9.11 38.16
C ILE A 75 -17.32 -7.99 39.14
N SER A 76 -18.32 -7.16 39.46
CA SER A 76 -18.14 -6.00 40.33
C SER A 76 -17.99 -6.44 41.78
N THR A 77 -16.80 -6.26 42.35
CA THR A 77 -16.62 -6.21 43.81
C THR A 77 -17.30 -4.95 44.35
N ASN A 78 -18.30 -5.12 45.22
CA ASN A 78 -18.86 -4.04 46.03
C ASN A 78 -19.44 -4.65 47.31
N ASP A 79 -18.63 -4.69 48.37
CA ASP A 79 -19.10 -4.94 49.73
C ASP A 79 -18.60 -3.82 50.64
N SER A 80 -19.45 -2.82 50.82
CA SER A 80 -19.31 -1.79 51.86
C SER A 80 -20.45 -1.95 52.87
N LEU A 81 -20.27 -2.92 53.77
CA LEU A 81 -20.97 -3.03 55.04
C LEU A 81 -20.77 -1.78 55.92
N PRO A 82 -21.54 -1.58 57.00
CA PRO A 82 -22.95 -1.95 57.23
C PRO A 82 -23.73 -0.78 57.88
N GLN A 83 -24.92 -1.03 58.42
CA GLN A 83 -25.42 -0.27 59.56
C GLN A 83 -26.19 -1.15 60.56
N ASN A 84 -25.98 -0.88 61.84
CA ASN A 84 -26.68 -1.39 63.03
C ASN A 84 -26.45 -2.90 63.34
N SER A 85 -26.41 -3.35 64.61
CA SER A 85 -26.68 -2.64 65.88
C SER A 85 -25.81 -3.12 67.06
N ASP A 86 -25.41 -2.15 67.89
CA ASP A 86 -25.40 -2.19 69.36
C ASP A 86 -24.39 -3.02 70.21
N TYR A 87 -23.60 -2.23 70.97
CA TYR A 87 -23.34 -2.32 72.42
C TYR A 87 -22.21 -3.19 73.05
N GLU A 88 -21.20 -2.44 73.54
CA GLU A 88 -20.57 -2.49 74.90
C GLU A 88 -19.32 -3.35 75.26
N GLU A 89 -18.69 -2.89 76.36
CA GLU A 89 -17.65 -3.51 77.23
C GLU A 89 -16.22 -3.82 76.71
N LYS A 90 -15.41 -2.75 76.64
CA LYS A 90 -14.06 -2.58 77.26
C LYS A 90 -13.23 -3.78 77.79
N LEU A 91 -11.96 -3.82 77.33
CA LEU A 91 -10.72 -4.13 78.09
C LEU A 91 -10.49 -5.62 78.53
N PRO A 92 -9.28 -6.02 79.02
CA PRO A 92 -8.05 -6.13 78.23
C PRO A 92 -7.27 -7.46 78.49
N LEU A 93 -5.98 -7.51 78.14
CA LEU A 93 -5.02 -8.60 78.39
C LEU A 93 -5.03 -9.14 79.85
N PHE A 94 -4.88 -10.46 80.04
CA PHE A 94 -3.64 -11.08 80.60
C PHE A 94 -3.66 -12.63 80.67
N ASN A 95 -2.64 -13.25 80.05
CA ASN A 95 -1.85 -14.46 80.42
C ASN A 95 -2.41 -15.80 81.00
N TYR A 96 -1.77 -16.87 80.48
CA TYR A 96 -1.26 -18.11 81.11
C TYR A 96 -2.12 -19.38 81.27
N HIS A 97 -1.58 -20.47 80.65
CA HIS A 97 -1.76 -21.92 80.89
C HIS A 97 -3.18 -22.51 80.76
N GLU A 98 -3.37 -23.80 80.46
CA GLU A 98 -2.44 -24.94 80.52
C GLU A 98 -2.57 -25.90 79.30
N GLN A 99 -1.71 -26.93 79.23
CA GLN A 99 -1.70 -28.02 78.24
C GLN A 99 -2.53 -29.24 78.75
N PRO A 100 -2.72 -30.40 78.04
CA PRO A 100 -1.84 -31.01 77.03
C PRO A 100 -2.51 -31.68 75.80
N SER A 101 -1.65 -32.28 74.95
CA SER A 101 -1.94 -33.33 73.93
C SER A 101 -2.81 -32.94 72.70
N THR A 102 -2.45 -33.27 71.45
CA THR A 102 -1.26 -34.03 70.97
C THR A 102 -0.91 -33.68 69.52
N SER A 103 0.40 -33.52 69.25
CA SER A 103 1.17 -33.88 68.02
C SER A 103 0.59 -33.64 66.61
N TYR A 104 1.33 -33.11 65.64
CA TYR A 104 2.62 -32.38 65.66
C TYR A 104 2.80 -31.71 64.28
N ASP A 105 3.34 -30.49 64.23
CA ASP A 105 3.69 -29.83 62.97
C ASP A 105 4.91 -30.47 62.28
N VAL A 106 5.01 -30.29 60.97
CA VAL A 106 6.24 -30.54 60.19
C VAL A 106 6.54 -29.30 59.34
N SER A 107 7.77 -28.79 59.45
CA SER A 107 8.30 -27.78 58.54
C SER A 107 9.81 -27.95 58.32
N CYS A 108 10.24 -27.62 57.10
CA CYS A 108 11.62 -27.30 56.70
C CYS A 108 12.70 -28.41 56.59
N GLU A 109 13.47 -28.22 55.49
CA GLU A 109 14.93 -28.45 55.31
C GLU A 109 15.57 -29.80 54.91
N PHE A 110 16.40 -29.67 53.86
CA PHE A 110 17.69 -30.28 53.48
C PHE A 110 18.04 -31.80 53.56
N ASN A 111 18.57 -32.24 52.40
CA ASN A 111 19.75 -33.09 52.14
C ASN A 111 19.78 -34.64 52.30
N GLU A 112 20.18 -35.25 51.16
CA GLU A 112 21.28 -36.24 50.96
C GLU A 112 21.21 -37.70 51.44
N TYR A 113 21.23 -38.59 50.43
CA TYR A 113 22.01 -39.85 50.31
C TYR A 113 21.94 -40.97 51.38
N ALA A 114 21.05 -41.94 51.10
CA ALA A 114 21.38 -43.37 50.87
C ALA A 114 21.94 -44.23 52.04
N PRO A 115 22.31 -45.53 51.86
CA PRO A 115 21.79 -46.59 50.97
C PRO A 115 21.47 -47.95 51.69
N HIS A 116 21.05 -48.95 50.90
CA HIS A 116 21.25 -50.43 51.06
C HIS A 116 20.22 -51.38 51.76
N LEU A 117 19.63 -52.24 50.90
CA LEU A 117 19.54 -53.72 50.94
C LEU A 117 18.56 -54.52 51.86
N ALA A 118 18.07 -55.64 51.29
CA ALA A 118 17.33 -56.80 51.87
C ALA A 118 15.95 -56.51 52.51
N GLN A 119 14.77 -57.00 52.08
CA GLN A 119 14.29 -58.33 51.62
C GLN A 119 14.40 -59.45 52.69
N PRO A 120 13.48 -60.47 52.78
CA PRO A 120 12.33 -60.80 51.91
C PRO A 120 11.05 -61.44 52.58
N ILE A 121 10.11 -61.92 51.74
CA ILE A 121 9.24 -63.15 51.88
C ILE A 121 7.85 -63.12 52.61
N GLN A 122 6.79 -63.47 51.84
CA GLN A 122 5.56 -64.31 52.06
C GLN A 122 4.62 -64.07 53.29
N GLU A 123 3.31 -64.38 53.36
CA GLU A 123 2.12 -64.63 52.46
C GLU A 123 0.84 -64.59 53.38
N GLU A 124 -0.44 -64.99 53.12
CA GLU A 124 -1.17 -65.80 52.10
C GLU A 124 -2.72 -65.50 52.16
N ASN A 125 -3.54 -66.03 51.22
CA ASN A 125 -4.96 -66.56 51.30
C ASN A 125 -6.11 -65.90 52.14
N SER A 126 -7.43 -66.03 51.87
CA SER A 126 -8.25 -66.52 50.70
C SER A 126 -9.80 -66.44 50.94
N PHE A 127 -10.63 -66.49 49.86
CA PHE A 127 -12.08 -66.89 49.80
C PHE A 127 -13.18 -66.01 50.51
N HIS A 128 -14.50 -66.06 50.22
CA HIS A 128 -15.39 -66.94 49.40
C HIS A 128 -16.71 -66.20 48.95
N ASP A 129 -17.32 -66.60 47.80
CA ASP A 129 -18.77 -66.76 47.42
C ASP A 129 -19.84 -65.66 47.71
N ILE A 130 -20.99 -65.49 47.01
CA ILE A 130 -21.71 -66.12 45.85
C ILE A 130 -22.68 -65.03 45.25
N GLY A 131 -23.41 -65.12 44.12
CA GLY A 131 -23.59 -66.11 43.04
C GLY A 131 -25.00 -66.00 42.37
N ASP A 132 -25.18 -66.61 41.18
CA ASP A 132 -26.44 -67.17 40.59
C ASP A 132 -27.66 -66.27 40.23
N LYS A 133 -28.48 -66.50 39.17
CA LYS A 133 -28.62 -67.53 38.07
C LYS A 133 -29.64 -67.00 37.02
N GLU A 134 -29.91 -67.50 35.79
CA GLU A 134 -29.31 -68.49 34.84
C GLU A 134 -29.57 -67.95 33.37
N PHE A 135 -30.19 -68.52 32.30
CA PHE A 135 -30.81 -69.81 31.90
C PHE A 135 -30.98 -69.89 30.34
N CYS A 136 -30.39 -70.89 29.65
CA CYS A 136 -30.72 -71.46 28.29
C CYS A 136 -30.77 -70.56 27.01
N ASP A 137 -30.47 -70.99 25.76
CA ASP A 137 -30.10 -72.28 25.08
C ASP A 137 -29.75 -71.98 23.57
N THR A 138 -29.25 -72.82 22.63
CA THR A 138 -28.58 -74.16 22.51
C THR A 138 -27.96 -74.38 21.09
N TYR A 139 -27.10 -75.41 20.91
CA TYR A 139 -26.81 -76.23 19.68
C TYR A 139 -26.25 -75.60 18.35
N ASP A 140 -25.47 -76.27 17.46
CA ASP A 140 -24.50 -77.39 17.57
C ASP A 140 -23.66 -77.61 16.26
N THR A 141 -22.61 -78.45 16.33
CA THR A 141 -21.97 -79.35 15.31
C THR A 141 -20.99 -78.88 14.19
N SER A 142 -19.77 -79.44 14.28
CA SER A 142 -18.98 -80.14 13.21
C SER A 142 -18.16 -79.35 12.15
N HIS A 143 -17.20 -79.93 11.40
CA HIS A 143 -15.96 -80.71 11.71
C HIS A 143 -15.23 -81.09 10.38
N LEU A 144 -13.89 -80.95 10.27
CA LEU A 144 -12.92 -81.84 9.55
C LEU A 144 -11.52 -81.19 9.30
N ALA A 145 -10.50 -82.01 8.99
CA ALA A 145 -9.07 -81.71 9.19
C ALA A 145 -8.13 -82.09 8.00
N PHE A 146 -6.80 -82.11 8.25
CA PHE A 146 -5.65 -82.52 7.39
C PHE A 146 -5.20 -81.53 6.29
N ALA A 147 -3.92 -81.43 5.87
CA ALA A 147 -2.63 -82.03 6.30
C ALA A 147 -1.48 -81.01 5.99
N GLU A 148 -0.46 -80.81 6.83
CA GLU A 148 0.86 -81.50 6.87
C GLU A 148 1.74 -81.35 5.59
N GLN A 149 2.91 -80.66 5.69
CA GLN A 149 4.26 -81.26 5.59
C GLN A 149 5.41 -80.23 5.57
N ILE A 150 6.63 -80.71 5.87
CA ILE A 150 7.90 -79.96 5.95
C ILE A 150 8.92 -80.60 4.99
N THR A 151 9.64 -79.80 4.21
CA THR A 151 10.98 -80.13 3.66
C THR A 151 11.78 -78.81 3.55
N THR A 152 12.76 -78.54 4.42
CA THR A 152 14.18 -78.93 4.34
C THR A 152 14.85 -78.73 2.96
N ALA A 153 15.94 -77.96 2.97
CA ALA A 153 16.84 -77.71 1.82
C ALA A 153 17.75 -78.94 1.54
N PRO A 154 18.58 -79.00 0.46
CA PRO A 154 19.81 -78.17 0.39
C PRO A 154 20.45 -77.91 -1.01
N ILE A 155 21.59 -77.18 -1.02
CA ILE A 155 22.80 -77.41 -1.90
C ILE A 155 22.71 -77.13 -3.44
N THR A 156 23.74 -76.65 -4.17
CA THR A 156 24.93 -75.76 -3.99
C THR A 156 25.43 -75.29 -5.38
N LYS A 157 26.11 -74.12 -5.45
CA LYS A 157 27.46 -73.86 -6.04
C LYS A 157 27.61 -72.35 -6.31
N ASN A 158 28.59 -71.68 -5.70
CA ASN A 158 30.00 -71.47 -6.14
C ASN A 158 30.06 -70.56 -7.39
N ILE A 159 30.94 -69.56 -7.47
CA ILE A 159 32.41 -69.62 -7.30
C ILE A 159 33.00 -68.40 -6.54
N GLU A 160 34.20 -68.61 -5.97
CA GLU A 160 35.18 -67.69 -5.35
C GLU A 160 34.90 -66.16 -5.28
N GLN A 161 34.99 -65.49 -4.12
CA GLN A 161 36.14 -65.27 -3.22
C GLN A 161 37.24 -64.33 -3.77
N PHE A 162 37.46 -63.20 -3.10
CA PHE A 162 38.57 -63.11 -2.14
C PHE A 162 38.34 -61.99 -1.10
N SER A 163 38.57 -62.29 0.19
CA SER A 163 38.50 -61.34 1.29
C SER A 163 39.53 -61.69 2.36
N GLN A 164 40.41 -60.75 2.68
CA GLN A 164 41.43 -60.84 3.73
C GLN A 164 41.55 -59.44 4.36
N PHE A 165 41.61 -59.26 5.70
CA PHE A 165 41.84 -60.24 6.77
C PHE A 165 41.34 -59.71 8.14
N TYR A 166 41.02 -60.65 9.06
CA TYR A 166 41.17 -60.56 10.55
C TYR A 166 40.41 -59.47 11.36
N THR A 167 40.19 -59.59 12.68
CA THR A 167 39.56 -60.66 13.50
C THR A 167 39.01 -60.03 14.80
N THR A 168 38.25 -60.78 15.60
CA THR A 168 37.58 -60.31 16.84
C THR A 168 38.45 -60.30 18.11
N ASP A 169 38.00 -59.48 19.07
CA ASP A 169 38.09 -59.62 20.55
C ASP A 169 39.31 -59.16 21.39
N ASN A 170 38.92 -58.77 22.62
CA ASN A 170 39.65 -58.52 23.88
C ASN A 170 40.35 -57.16 24.17
N LYS A 171 39.68 -56.43 25.09
CA LYS A 171 40.19 -55.76 26.32
C LYS A 171 41.41 -54.82 26.27
N ASN A 172 41.16 -53.63 26.83
CA ASN A 172 42.07 -52.75 27.58
C ASN A 172 43.43 -52.38 26.92
N THR A 173 43.50 -51.16 26.39
CA THR A 173 44.60 -50.25 26.74
C THR A 173 44.24 -48.78 26.50
N ASN A 174 44.82 -47.91 27.35
CA ASN A 174 45.14 -46.49 27.17
C ASN A 174 44.21 -45.57 26.34
N CYS A 175 43.72 -44.53 26.99
CA CYS A 175 43.11 -43.36 26.36
C CYS A 175 44.19 -42.48 25.67
N GLU A 176 44.56 -42.83 24.43
CA GLU A 176 45.30 -41.90 23.57
C GLU A 176 44.37 -40.77 23.09
N GLN A 177 44.86 -39.53 23.15
CA GLN A 177 44.09 -38.36 22.70
C GLN A 177 43.89 -38.36 21.18
N PRO A 178 42.65 -38.22 20.67
CA PRO A 178 42.42 -37.88 19.27
C PRO A 178 43.04 -36.51 18.96
N LYS A 179 44.11 -36.53 18.15
CA LYS A 179 45.01 -35.38 17.89
C LYS A 179 44.25 -34.11 17.51
N GLN A 180 44.57 -33.00 18.18
CA GLN A 180 44.10 -31.65 17.83
C GLN A 180 44.68 -31.19 16.47
N SER A 181 44.08 -31.58 15.35
CA SER A 181 44.40 -30.98 14.05
C SER A 181 43.25 -30.96 13.03
N VAL A 182 42.00 -31.14 13.47
CA VAL A 182 40.88 -30.58 12.69
C VAL A 182 40.98 -29.06 12.82
N VAL A 183 41.49 -28.41 11.78
CA VAL A 183 41.56 -26.94 11.71
C VAL A 183 40.15 -26.40 11.89
N LYS A 184 39.86 -25.81 13.06
CA LYS A 184 38.60 -25.12 13.32
C LYS A 184 38.47 -24.00 12.29
N LYS A 185 37.72 -24.22 11.22
CA LYS A 185 37.25 -23.14 10.34
C LYS A 185 36.56 -22.13 11.24
N GLU A 186 37.15 -20.95 11.38
CA GLU A 186 36.52 -19.85 12.11
C GLU A 186 35.13 -19.61 11.51
N LEU A 187 34.10 -19.74 12.34
CA LEU A 187 32.71 -19.57 11.91
C LEU A 187 32.48 -18.10 11.53
N LYS A 188 32.63 -17.83 10.23
CA LYS A 188 32.62 -16.48 9.66
C LYS A 188 31.21 -16.10 9.25
N LEU A 189 30.49 -15.43 10.18
CA LEU A 189 29.22 -14.76 9.88
C LEU A 189 29.35 -13.94 8.59
N ARG A 190 28.38 -14.10 7.69
CA ARG A 190 28.26 -13.33 6.44
C ARG A 190 28.30 -11.83 6.72
N LEU A 191 28.69 -11.04 5.72
CA LEU A 191 28.61 -9.57 5.82
C LEU A 191 27.17 -9.16 6.12
N TYR A 192 27.00 -8.24 7.10
CA TYR A 192 25.69 -7.79 7.57
C TYR A 192 24.80 -7.33 6.41
N ARG A 193 23.75 -8.12 6.14
CA ARG A 193 22.64 -7.76 5.26
C ARG A 193 21.39 -7.78 6.12
N ARG A 194 20.70 -6.63 6.20
CA ARG A 194 19.55 -6.47 7.10
C ARG A 194 18.45 -7.49 6.75
N ASN A 195 18.11 -8.35 7.70
CA ASN A 195 16.96 -9.24 7.64
C ASN A 195 15.77 -8.58 8.36
N ASN A 196 14.54 -8.88 7.93
CA ASN A 196 13.35 -8.31 8.55
C ASN A 196 12.68 -9.32 9.49
N LEU A 197 13.14 -9.40 10.73
CA LEU A 197 12.64 -10.34 11.75
C LEU A 197 11.16 -10.13 12.17
N SER A 198 10.46 -9.13 11.61
CA SER A 198 9.06 -8.81 11.96
C SER A 198 7.97 -9.62 11.22
N TYR A 199 8.34 -10.58 10.35
CA TYR A 199 7.36 -11.44 9.68
C TYR A 199 6.87 -12.58 10.58
N LYS A 200 5.54 -12.76 10.66
CA LYS A 200 4.88 -13.87 11.41
C LYS A 200 5.32 -15.27 10.99
N GLU A 201 5.87 -15.41 9.78
CA GLU A 201 6.20 -16.69 9.15
C GLU A 201 7.43 -17.37 9.81
N PHE A 202 8.34 -16.58 10.38
CA PHE A 202 9.50 -17.09 11.12
C PHE A 202 9.14 -17.80 12.44
N ASN A 203 7.91 -17.63 12.93
CA ASN A 203 7.42 -18.29 14.15
C ASN A 203 6.79 -19.68 13.89
N ALA A 204 6.76 -20.16 12.64
CA ALA A 204 6.25 -21.50 12.31
C ALA A 204 7.10 -22.58 12.99
N SER A 205 6.48 -23.42 13.84
CA SER A 205 7.14 -24.54 14.50
C SER A 205 7.13 -25.81 13.65
N ILE A 206 8.02 -26.75 13.98
CA ILE A 206 8.02 -28.12 13.47
C ILE A 206 6.64 -28.78 13.58
N TYR A 207 5.89 -28.57 14.68
CA TYR A 207 4.51 -29.04 14.85
C TYR A 207 3.56 -28.45 13.81
N LYS A 208 3.65 -27.15 13.51
CA LYS A 208 2.82 -26.51 12.48
C LYS A 208 3.18 -27.00 11.07
N ASP A 209 4.43 -27.36 10.84
CA ASP A 209 4.87 -27.96 9.58
C ASP A 209 4.50 -29.45 9.47
N ALA A 210 4.37 -30.16 10.59
CA ALA A 210 3.78 -31.50 10.65
C ALA A 210 2.30 -31.49 10.31
N ILE A 211 1.50 -30.56 10.88
CA ILE A 211 0.05 -30.43 10.57
C ILE A 211 -0.20 -30.15 9.08
N LYS A 212 0.68 -29.41 8.39
CA LYS A 212 0.59 -29.22 6.93
C LYS A 212 0.79 -30.53 6.13
N LYS A 213 1.42 -31.55 6.73
CA LYS A 213 1.89 -32.77 6.08
C LYS A 213 1.23 -34.05 6.60
N ILE A 214 0.42 -34.01 7.67
CA ILE A 214 -0.35 -35.17 8.15
C ILE A 214 -1.11 -35.78 6.99
N ASP A 215 -1.14 -37.10 6.94
CA ASP A 215 -1.95 -37.81 5.95
C ASP A 215 -3.42 -37.77 6.40
N ILE A 216 -4.34 -37.90 5.44
CA ILE A 216 -5.78 -37.64 5.62
C ILE A 216 -6.50 -38.81 4.98
N ASP A 217 -7.51 -39.35 5.67
CA ASP A 217 -8.27 -40.51 5.19
C ASP A 217 -7.37 -41.75 4.96
N ASP A 218 -6.42 -41.98 5.88
CA ASP A 218 -5.43 -43.07 5.82
C ASP A 218 -6.09 -44.46 5.80
N ASN A 219 -7.19 -44.60 6.55
CA ASN A 219 -8.08 -45.76 6.55
C ASN A 219 -9.01 -45.83 5.32
N LYS A 220 -9.02 -44.78 4.49
CA LYS A 220 -9.81 -44.62 3.25
C LYS A 220 -11.33 -44.71 3.45
N LEU A 221 -11.83 -44.49 4.67
CA LEU A 221 -13.27 -44.54 4.95
C LEU A 221 -14.05 -43.51 4.15
N PHE A 222 -13.58 -42.25 4.11
CA PHE A 222 -14.24 -41.19 3.36
C PHE A 222 -14.19 -41.47 1.85
N ARG A 223 -13.02 -41.86 1.34
CA ARG A 223 -12.85 -42.33 -0.05
C ARG A 223 -13.83 -43.46 -0.38
N ASN A 224 -13.98 -44.45 0.48
CA ASN A 224 -14.85 -45.60 0.25
C ASN A 224 -16.33 -45.18 0.25
N SER A 225 -16.78 -44.33 1.19
CA SER A 225 -18.15 -43.76 1.15
C SER A 225 -18.40 -42.92 -0.10
N VAL A 226 -17.42 -42.15 -0.58
CA VAL A 226 -17.53 -41.41 -1.84
C VAL A 226 -17.62 -42.36 -3.04
N LEU A 227 -16.87 -43.47 -3.03
CA LEU A 227 -16.90 -44.51 -4.06
C LEU A 227 -18.20 -45.32 -4.07
N GLU A 228 -18.81 -45.56 -2.93
CA GLU A 228 -20.10 -46.27 -2.80
C GLU A 228 -21.25 -45.43 -3.36
N GLU A 229 -21.40 -44.20 -2.86
CA GLU A 229 -22.44 -43.26 -3.27
C GLU A 229 -22.33 -42.91 -4.77
N ILE A 230 -21.11 -42.67 -5.28
CA ILE A 230 -20.90 -42.42 -6.71
C ILE A 230 -20.95 -43.72 -7.53
N GLY A 231 -20.56 -44.86 -6.95
CA GLY A 231 -20.56 -46.18 -7.60
C GLY A 231 -21.92 -46.57 -8.13
N ASN A 232 -23.00 -46.28 -7.40
CA ASN A 232 -24.37 -46.47 -7.86
C ASN A 232 -24.72 -45.65 -9.12
N SER A 233 -24.07 -44.50 -9.34
CA SER A 233 -24.19 -43.72 -10.59
C SER A 233 -23.21 -44.15 -11.70
N LEU A 234 -22.15 -44.90 -11.37
CA LEU A 234 -21.10 -45.36 -12.29
C LEU A 234 -21.30 -46.77 -12.84
N LYS A 235 -22.15 -47.61 -12.22
CA LYS A 235 -22.51 -48.96 -12.71
C LYS A 235 -22.90 -48.99 -14.20
N ASN A 236 -23.49 -47.91 -14.71
CA ASN A 236 -23.91 -47.78 -16.11
C ASN A 236 -22.80 -47.30 -17.08
N ARG A 237 -21.54 -47.20 -16.65
CA ARG A 237 -20.46 -46.53 -17.44
C ARG A 237 -19.12 -47.27 -17.52
N ALA A 238 -19.00 -48.49 -17.00
CA ALA A 238 -17.78 -49.32 -17.07
C ALA A 238 -16.47 -48.64 -16.56
N VAL A 239 -16.59 -47.63 -15.68
CA VAL A 239 -15.43 -46.93 -15.10
C VAL A 239 -14.84 -47.77 -13.96
N ILE A 240 -13.52 -47.96 -13.96
CA ILE A 240 -12.82 -48.60 -12.85
C ILE A 240 -12.95 -47.72 -11.60
N THR A 241 -13.60 -48.25 -10.56
CA THR A 241 -13.93 -47.52 -9.32
C THR A 241 -12.74 -47.31 -8.38
N SER A 242 -11.59 -47.94 -8.60
CA SER A 242 -10.45 -47.84 -7.67
C SER A 242 -9.69 -46.50 -7.75
N SER A 243 -9.86 -45.71 -8.81
CA SER A 243 -8.96 -44.61 -9.21
C SER A 243 -9.49 -43.19 -8.98
N ILE A 244 -10.11 -42.95 -7.82
CA ILE A 244 -10.64 -41.63 -7.43
C ILE A 244 -9.57 -40.66 -6.89
N ASP A 245 -9.57 -39.43 -7.39
CA ASP A 245 -8.75 -38.32 -6.90
C ASP A 245 -9.54 -37.41 -5.93
N LEU A 246 -9.16 -37.45 -4.65
CA LEU A 246 -9.68 -36.59 -3.57
C LEU A 246 -8.65 -35.61 -3.01
N SER A 247 -7.51 -35.43 -3.70
CA SER A 247 -6.35 -34.65 -3.22
C SER A 247 -6.70 -33.21 -2.85
N VAL A 248 -7.61 -32.57 -3.58
CA VAL A 248 -8.10 -31.21 -3.32
C VAL A 248 -8.91 -31.15 -2.03
N THR A 249 -9.79 -32.12 -1.78
CA THR A 249 -10.55 -32.20 -0.51
C THR A 249 -9.63 -32.40 0.67
N TYR A 250 -8.67 -33.32 0.59
CA TYR A 250 -7.70 -33.55 1.67
C TYR A 250 -6.81 -32.32 1.93
N SER A 251 -6.41 -31.58 0.89
CA SER A 251 -5.68 -30.32 1.03
C SER A 251 -6.53 -29.24 1.72
N ASN A 252 -7.83 -29.16 1.42
CA ASN A 252 -8.75 -28.25 2.08
C ASN A 252 -8.99 -28.63 3.56
N VAL A 253 -9.06 -29.93 3.89
CA VAL A 253 -9.14 -30.42 5.29
C VAL A 253 -7.88 -30.01 6.07
N ARG A 254 -6.67 -30.28 5.54
CA ARG A 254 -5.40 -29.81 6.14
C ARG A 254 -5.41 -28.30 6.40
N LYS A 255 -5.86 -27.51 5.41
CA LYS A 255 -5.94 -26.05 5.53
C LYS A 255 -6.92 -25.63 6.64
N TYR A 256 -8.13 -26.20 6.67
CA TYR A 256 -9.15 -25.92 7.68
C TYR A 256 -8.64 -26.22 9.10
N ILE A 257 -7.94 -27.34 9.28
CA ILE A 257 -7.30 -27.72 10.55
C ILE A 257 -6.22 -26.69 10.93
N VAL A 258 -5.31 -26.32 10.01
CA VAL A 258 -4.28 -25.30 10.29
C VAL A 258 -4.91 -23.95 10.67
N GLU A 259 -6.02 -23.55 10.05
CA GLU A 259 -6.73 -22.30 10.37
C GLU A 259 -7.41 -22.36 11.75
N LYS A 260 -8.11 -23.46 12.08
CA LYS A 260 -8.74 -23.69 13.39
C LYS A 260 -7.73 -23.83 14.54
N PHE A 261 -6.60 -24.49 14.33
CA PHE A 261 -5.57 -24.70 15.36
C PHE A 261 -4.59 -23.54 15.52
N SER A 262 -4.44 -22.63 14.54
CA SER A 262 -3.43 -21.59 14.66
C SER A 262 -3.57 -20.64 15.87
N PRO A 263 -4.76 -20.37 16.45
CA PRO A 263 -4.86 -19.66 17.72
C PRO A 263 -4.20 -20.44 18.86
N TYR A 264 -4.67 -21.66 19.14
CA TYR A 264 -4.16 -22.55 20.19
C TYR A 264 -2.66 -22.82 20.06
N LEU A 265 -2.16 -23.09 18.85
CA LEU A 265 -0.73 -23.28 18.62
C LEU A 265 0.10 -22.03 18.97
N ASN A 266 -0.41 -20.82 18.69
CA ASN A 266 0.31 -19.59 19.05
C ASN A 266 0.33 -19.34 20.58
N GLU A 267 -0.60 -19.93 21.34
CA GLU A 267 -0.68 -19.85 22.80
C GLU A 267 0.17 -20.93 23.49
N ILE A 268 0.13 -22.17 22.97
CA ILE A 268 0.83 -23.33 23.55
C ILE A 268 2.35 -23.23 23.30
N ILE A 269 2.76 -23.05 22.04
CA ILE A 269 4.16 -23.17 21.60
C ILE A 269 5.16 -22.28 22.37
N PRO A 270 4.86 -21.03 22.78
CA PRO A 270 5.79 -20.21 23.55
C PRO A 270 6.22 -20.79 24.91
N PHE A 271 5.46 -21.74 25.47
CA PHE A 271 5.69 -22.32 26.79
C PHE A 271 5.99 -23.82 26.77
N THR A 272 6.02 -24.44 25.58
CA THR A 272 6.20 -25.89 25.40
C THR A 272 7.21 -26.17 24.27
N ASP A 273 8.26 -25.36 24.19
CA ASP A 273 9.31 -25.51 23.19
C ASP A 273 10.33 -26.57 23.62
N ILE A 274 11.06 -27.16 22.68
CA ILE A 274 12.09 -28.15 23.03
C ILE A 274 13.38 -27.47 23.52
N LEU A 275 14.02 -28.05 24.53
CA LEU A 275 15.35 -27.64 24.97
C LEU A 275 16.39 -28.20 23.98
N ILE A 276 17.16 -27.31 23.34
CA ILE A 276 18.21 -27.66 22.39
C ILE A 276 19.57 -27.49 23.07
N THR A 277 20.25 -28.60 23.34
CA THR A 277 21.59 -28.63 23.96
C THR A 277 22.70 -28.81 22.92
N GLU A 278 23.96 -28.59 23.30
CA GLU A 278 25.10 -28.83 22.41
C GLU A 278 25.20 -30.30 21.97
N ASN A 279 25.71 -30.52 20.76
CA ASN A 279 25.98 -31.84 20.17
C ASN A 279 24.76 -32.75 19.95
N MET A 280 23.53 -32.31 20.24
CA MET A 280 22.31 -32.99 19.77
C MET A 280 22.36 -33.21 18.25
N SER A 281 22.04 -34.43 17.81
CA SER A 281 21.83 -34.78 16.42
C SER A 281 20.42 -34.41 15.95
N PHE A 282 20.15 -34.51 14.64
CA PHE A 282 18.78 -34.39 14.13
C PHE A 282 17.87 -35.51 14.63
N SER A 283 18.40 -36.67 15.05
CA SER A 283 17.62 -37.73 15.68
C SER A 283 17.20 -37.33 17.10
N ASP A 284 18.12 -36.76 17.89
CA ASP A 284 17.82 -36.32 19.27
C ASP A 284 16.80 -35.18 19.28
N LEU A 285 16.94 -34.22 18.35
CA LEU A 285 15.94 -33.17 18.13
C LEU A 285 14.57 -33.74 17.75
N ARG A 286 14.53 -34.76 16.88
CA ARG A 286 13.28 -35.41 16.47
C ARG A 286 12.60 -36.11 17.65
N SER A 287 13.36 -36.86 18.45
CA SER A 287 12.87 -37.48 19.70
C SER A 287 12.38 -36.45 20.70
N ALA A 288 13.13 -35.36 20.94
CA ALA A 288 12.72 -34.27 21.82
C ALA A 288 11.41 -33.60 21.38
N CYS A 289 11.15 -33.50 20.06
CA CYS A 289 9.87 -33.02 19.55
C CYS A 289 8.71 -33.99 19.77
N ILE A 290 8.97 -35.30 19.77
CA ILE A 290 7.97 -36.36 19.97
C ILE A 290 7.62 -36.51 21.46
N SER A 291 8.62 -36.53 22.34
CA SER A 291 8.47 -36.65 23.81
C SER A 291 8.07 -35.34 24.51
N ASN A 292 7.37 -34.43 23.82
CA ASN A 292 6.96 -33.14 24.37
C ASN A 292 5.55 -33.22 24.97
N ASP A 293 5.42 -33.91 26.10
CA ASP A 293 4.12 -34.21 26.72
C ASP A 293 3.32 -32.95 27.04
N ILE A 294 3.97 -31.86 27.45
CA ILE A 294 3.30 -30.58 27.77
C ILE A 294 2.65 -29.96 26.52
N PHE A 295 3.28 -30.08 25.35
CA PHE A 295 2.67 -29.70 24.08
C PHE A 295 1.49 -30.63 23.74
N PHE A 296 1.66 -31.95 23.84
CA PHE A 296 0.64 -32.92 23.41
C PHE A 296 -0.56 -33.04 24.36
N VAL A 297 -0.42 -32.76 25.65
CA VAL A 297 -1.55 -32.56 26.58
C VAL A 297 -2.38 -31.36 26.14
N LYS A 298 -1.79 -30.16 26.07
CA LYS A 298 -2.52 -28.94 25.68
C LYS A 298 -3.10 -29.01 24.26
N LEU A 299 -2.47 -29.77 23.36
CA LEU A 299 -3.01 -30.04 22.03
C LEU A 299 -4.30 -30.87 22.10
N ARG A 300 -4.37 -31.92 22.94
CA ARG A 300 -5.58 -32.74 23.13
C ARG A 300 -6.75 -31.90 23.63
N ASP A 301 -6.53 -31.04 24.62
CA ASP A 301 -7.54 -30.09 25.13
C ASP A 301 -8.08 -29.16 24.03
N GLY A 302 -7.21 -28.76 23.09
CA GLY A 302 -7.56 -27.97 21.91
C GLY A 302 -8.36 -28.78 20.87
N CYS A 303 -7.98 -30.04 20.65
CA CYS A 303 -8.70 -30.96 19.76
C CYS A 303 -10.14 -31.18 20.21
N GLU A 304 -10.37 -31.47 21.50
CA GLU A 304 -11.70 -31.73 22.04
C GLU A 304 -12.64 -30.52 21.85
N LYS A 305 -12.17 -29.31 22.19
CA LYS A 305 -12.92 -28.06 22.01
C LYS A 305 -13.32 -27.84 20.55
N ILE A 306 -12.36 -27.98 19.62
CA ILE A 306 -12.61 -27.81 18.18
C ILE A 306 -13.54 -28.91 17.63
N VAL A 307 -13.46 -30.15 18.10
CA VAL A 307 -14.38 -31.23 17.71
C VAL A 307 -15.80 -30.92 18.16
N ASN A 308 -15.99 -30.40 19.38
CA ASN A 308 -17.31 -30.04 19.89
C ASN A 308 -17.92 -28.84 19.12
N ASP A 309 -17.13 -27.81 18.80
CA ASP A 309 -17.55 -26.72 17.88
C ASP A 309 -18.04 -27.27 16.53
N ILE A 310 -17.31 -28.23 15.95
CA ILE A 310 -17.60 -28.80 14.63
C ILE A 310 -18.85 -29.70 14.68
N ARG A 311 -19.06 -30.45 15.77
CA ARG A 311 -20.28 -31.25 15.98
C ARG A 311 -21.54 -30.37 15.94
N VAL A 312 -21.51 -29.22 16.61
CA VAL A 312 -22.62 -28.23 16.67
C VAL A 312 -22.78 -27.45 15.35
N THR A 313 -21.71 -27.28 14.57
CA THR A 313 -21.75 -26.58 13.28
C THR A 313 -22.58 -27.34 12.23
N SER A 314 -23.43 -26.64 11.48
CA SER A 314 -24.20 -27.23 10.36
C SER A 314 -23.30 -27.69 9.22
N ASP A 315 -23.59 -28.87 8.68
CA ASP A 315 -22.84 -29.57 7.63
C ASP A 315 -22.65 -28.72 6.36
N ASP A 316 -23.64 -27.89 5.99
CA ASP A 316 -23.57 -26.95 4.86
C ASP A 316 -22.40 -25.96 4.98
N TYR A 317 -21.97 -25.63 6.20
CA TYR A 317 -20.80 -24.78 6.42
C TYR A 317 -19.51 -25.41 5.89
N LEU A 318 -19.43 -26.74 5.84
CA LEU A 318 -18.27 -27.52 5.36
C LEU A 318 -18.28 -27.74 3.84
N SER A 319 -19.34 -27.31 3.13
CA SER A 319 -19.49 -27.47 1.68
C SER A 319 -18.38 -26.82 0.83
N HIS A 320 -17.65 -25.84 1.40
CA HIS A 320 -16.50 -25.20 0.79
C HIS A 320 -15.21 -26.03 0.87
N ILE A 321 -15.13 -27.00 1.79
CA ILE A 321 -13.97 -27.88 1.98
C ILE A 321 -13.99 -28.99 0.92
N PHE A 322 -15.17 -29.53 0.60
CA PHE A 322 -15.31 -30.54 -0.45
C PHE A 322 -14.99 -29.96 -1.84
N GLN A 323 -14.21 -30.69 -2.64
CA GLN A 323 -13.87 -30.28 -4.00
C GLN A 323 -15.10 -30.14 -4.91
N SER A 324 -15.00 -29.31 -5.95
CA SER A 324 -16.10 -29.07 -6.91
C SER A 324 -16.26 -30.19 -7.94
N TYR A 325 -15.18 -30.87 -8.32
CA TYR A 325 -15.17 -31.96 -9.29
C TYR A 325 -14.32 -33.11 -8.79
N ILE A 326 -14.67 -34.33 -9.16
CA ILE A 326 -13.90 -35.54 -8.85
C ILE A 326 -13.39 -36.13 -10.16
N ASN A 327 -12.09 -36.42 -10.23
CA ASN A 327 -11.48 -37.14 -11.36
C ASN A 327 -11.49 -38.65 -11.05
N PHE A 328 -11.86 -39.45 -12.05
CA PHE A 328 -11.71 -40.90 -12.07
C PHE A 328 -10.87 -41.28 -13.30
N SER A 329 -9.83 -42.11 -13.15
CA SER A 329 -9.10 -42.62 -14.32
C SER A 329 -9.73 -43.91 -14.82
N SER A 330 -10.48 -43.83 -15.93
CA SER A 330 -11.02 -44.99 -16.61
C SER A 330 -9.93 -45.61 -17.49
N MET A 331 -9.66 -46.90 -17.29
CA MET A 331 -8.80 -47.66 -18.18
C MET A 331 -9.65 -48.15 -19.34
N ASP A 332 -9.30 -47.78 -20.57
CA ASP A 332 -10.02 -48.21 -21.75
C ASP A 332 -9.47 -49.57 -22.20
N TYR A 333 -10.29 -50.62 -22.15
CA TYR A 333 -9.82 -51.97 -22.53
C TYR A 333 -9.43 -52.07 -24.03
N SER A 334 -9.78 -51.06 -24.85
CA SER A 334 -9.35 -50.96 -26.25
C SER A 334 -8.03 -50.20 -26.47
N ASN A 335 -7.57 -49.41 -25.49
CA ASN A 335 -6.42 -48.52 -25.61
C ASN A 335 -5.73 -48.31 -24.26
N SER A 336 -4.40 -48.47 -24.20
CA SER A 336 -3.59 -48.28 -22.98
C SER A 336 -3.49 -46.82 -22.46
N ASN A 337 -4.41 -45.94 -22.88
CA ASN A 337 -4.49 -44.54 -22.49
C ASN A 337 -5.59 -44.36 -21.43
N TYR A 338 -5.21 -44.01 -20.20
CA TYR A 338 -6.16 -43.67 -19.13
C TYR A 338 -6.97 -42.42 -19.48
N SER A 339 -8.29 -42.56 -19.57
CA SER A 339 -9.21 -41.45 -19.82
C SER A 339 -9.77 -40.91 -18.49
N ASN A 340 -9.53 -39.62 -18.22
CA ASN A 340 -9.93 -38.99 -16.97
C ASN A 340 -11.38 -38.46 -17.04
N VAL A 341 -12.31 -39.18 -16.43
CA VAL A 341 -13.72 -38.80 -16.31
C VAL A 341 -13.88 -37.81 -15.16
N LYS A 342 -14.36 -36.59 -15.45
CA LYS A 342 -14.73 -35.59 -14.45
C LYS A 342 -16.22 -35.75 -14.08
N LEU A 343 -16.53 -35.96 -12.80
CA LEU A 343 -17.89 -35.92 -12.28
C LEU A 343 -18.11 -34.69 -11.39
N LEU A 344 -19.34 -34.16 -11.41
CA LEU A 344 -19.84 -33.10 -10.53
C LEU A 344 -20.67 -33.76 -9.40
N PRO A 345 -20.10 -33.99 -8.20
CA PRO A 345 -20.82 -34.64 -7.10
C PRO A 345 -21.94 -33.75 -6.52
N LYS A 346 -23.06 -34.36 -6.13
CA LYS A 346 -24.12 -33.70 -5.34
C LYS A 346 -23.63 -33.45 -3.91
N LYS A 347 -22.90 -32.35 -3.71
CA LYS A 347 -22.12 -32.04 -2.48
C LYS A 347 -22.80 -32.42 -1.16
N HIS A 348 -24.08 -32.06 -0.97
CA HIS A 348 -24.84 -32.32 0.26
C HIS A 348 -24.77 -33.78 0.74
N LYS A 349 -24.73 -34.77 -0.17
CA LYS A 349 -24.63 -36.21 0.17
C LYS A 349 -23.32 -36.58 0.87
N PHE A 350 -22.27 -35.79 0.69
CA PHE A 350 -20.92 -36.08 1.19
C PHE A 350 -20.56 -35.24 2.44
N LEU A 351 -21.38 -34.25 2.81
CA LEU A 351 -21.06 -33.34 3.93
C LEU A 351 -21.04 -34.03 5.31
N PRO A 352 -21.96 -34.96 5.64
CA PRO A 352 -21.88 -35.71 6.90
C PRO A 352 -20.59 -36.54 7.00
N LYS A 353 -20.22 -37.25 5.92
CA LYS A 353 -18.97 -38.03 5.88
C LYS A 353 -17.72 -37.16 5.86
N LEU A 354 -17.79 -35.93 5.33
CA LEU A 354 -16.70 -34.97 5.41
C LEU A 354 -16.56 -34.38 6.83
N LYS A 355 -17.68 -34.20 7.55
CA LYS A 355 -17.71 -33.80 8.95
C LYS A 355 -17.10 -34.87 9.85
N GLU A 356 -17.46 -36.14 9.64
CA GLU A 356 -16.79 -37.30 10.26
C GLU A 356 -15.28 -37.28 9.98
N LEU A 357 -14.85 -37.21 8.72
CA LEU A 357 -13.42 -37.16 8.35
C LEU A 357 -12.67 -36.02 9.06
N ILE A 358 -13.26 -34.82 9.17
CA ILE A 358 -12.65 -33.68 9.85
C ILE A 358 -12.56 -33.93 11.36
N ILE A 359 -13.61 -34.47 11.99
CA ILE A 359 -13.62 -34.82 13.42
C ILE A 359 -12.58 -35.90 13.72
N ASP A 360 -12.49 -36.95 12.91
CA ASP A 360 -11.53 -38.05 13.08
C ASP A 360 -10.09 -37.56 12.91
N THR A 361 -9.83 -36.73 11.89
CA THR A 361 -8.50 -36.16 11.66
C THR A 361 -8.08 -35.25 12.81
N ILE A 362 -9.00 -34.49 13.40
CA ILE A 362 -8.72 -33.59 14.53
C ILE A 362 -8.52 -34.38 15.83
N SER A 363 -9.32 -35.41 16.07
CA SER A 363 -9.22 -36.27 17.26
C SER A 363 -7.89 -37.04 17.28
N ASN A 364 -7.44 -37.51 16.12
CA ASN A 364 -6.15 -38.21 15.97
C ASN A 364 -4.94 -37.28 15.76
N LEU A 365 -5.14 -35.95 15.67
CA LEU A 365 -4.10 -34.97 15.33
C LEU A 365 -2.80 -35.07 16.16
N PRO A 366 -2.83 -35.32 17.49
CA PRO A 366 -1.60 -35.53 18.28
C PRO A 366 -0.74 -36.69 17.73
N ASN A 367 -1.38 -37.84 17.48
CA ASN A 367 -0.71 -39.05 16.99
C ASN A 367 -0.24 -38.85 15.54
N SER A 368 -1.06 -38.19 14.71
CA SER A 368 -0.69 -37.84 13.32
C SER A 368 0.49 -36.88 13.24
N ILE A 369 0.66 -35.96 14.21
CA ILE A 369 1.85 -35.10 14.31
C ILE A 369 3.09 -35.93 14.68
N ILE A 370 3.00 -36.79 15.71
CA ILE A 370 4.09 -37.68 16.14
C ILE A 370 4.57 -38.53 14.96
N GLY A 371 3.68 -39.30 14.34
CA GLY A 371 3.99 -40.18 13.21
C GLY A 371 4.33 -39.47 11.89
N LYS A 372 4.33 -38.12 11.87
CA LYS A 372 4.89 -37.32 10.76
C LYS A 372 6.25 -36.72 11.12
N ILE A 373 6.45 -36.23 12.35
CA ILE A 373 7.76 -35.76 12.85
C ILE A 373 8.77 -36.92 12.86
N GLU A 374 8.33 -38.13 13.23
CA GLU A 374 9.11 -39.37 13.15
C GLU A 374 9.74 -39.58 11.75
N LYS A 375 9.02 -39.18 10.70
CA LYS A 375 9.37 -39.36 9.28
C LYS A 375 10.06 -38.14 8.65
N PHE A 376 10.30 -37.06 9.40
CA PHE A 376 10.91 -35.84 8.86
C PHE A 376 12.39 -36.03 8.53
N ASP A 377 12.82 -35.60 7.34
CA ASP A 377 14.24 -35.58 6.98
C ASP A 377 15.04 -34.52 7.76
N GLU A 378 16.38 -34.56 7.67
CA GLU A 378 17.25 -33.61 8.37
C GLU A 378 16.99 -32.15 8.01
N ASN A 379 16.66 -31.84 6.75
CA ASN A 379 16.30 -30.50 6.31
C ASN A 379 14.92 -30.10 6.83
N GLU A 380 13.98 -31.03 6.97
CA GLU A 380 12.67 -30.77 7.54
C GLU A 380 12.74 -30.51 9.05
N VAL A 381 13.54 -31.28 9.80
CA VAL A 381 13.84 -31.01 11.22
C VAL A 381 14.59 -29.67 11.36
N LYS A 382 15.64 -29.44 10.57
CA LYS A 382 16.45 -28.21 10.56
C LYS A 382 15.62 -26.96 10.25
N ASN A 383 14.84 -26.98 9.17
CA ASN A 383 13.97 -25.86 8.78
C ASN A 383 12.74 -25.75 9.69
N GLY A 384 12.33 -26.82 10.37
CA GLY A 384 11.29 -26.82 11.39
C GLY A 384 11.70 -26.13 12.69
N LEU A 385 12.97 -26.29 13.11
CA LEU A 385 13.49 -25.81 14.40
C LEU A 385 14.40 -24.58 14.33
N PHE A 386 15.05 -24.30 13.20
CA PHE A 386 16.02 -23.20 13.05
C PHE A 386 15.72 -22.27 11.86
N LEU A 387 16.47 -21.17 11.75
CA LEU A 387 16.34 -20.12 10.73
C LEU A 387 17.72 -19.54 10.34
N ASP A 388 18.10 -19.55 9.05
CA ASP A 388 19.34 -18.91 8.57
C ASP A 388 19.26 -17.38 8.72
N LEU A 389 20.12 -16.86 9.60
CA LEU A 389 20.35 -15.44 9.79
C LEU A 389 21.84 -15.17 9.76
N HIS A 390 22.27 -14.34 8.81
CA HIS A 390 23.68 -13.97 8.60
C HIS A 390 24.63 -15.16 8.37
N GLY A 391 24.12 -16.30 7.88
CA GLY A 391 24.90 -17.52 7.61
C GLY A 391 25.00 -18.49 8.79
N VAL A 392 24.14 -18.34 9.80
CA VAL A 392 24.02 -19.25 10.95
C VAL A 392 22.55 -19.56 11.16
N PHE A 393 22.25 -20.83 11.46
CA PHE A 393 20.89 -21.27 11.74
C PHE A 393 20.61 -21.06 13.24
N LEU A 394 19.83 -20.03 13.56
CA LEU A 394 19.42 -19.72 14.94
C LEU A 394 18.15 -20.51 15.29
N SER A 395 18.02 -21.00 16.52
CA SER A 395 16.81 -21.70 16.95
C SER A 395 15.60 -20.77 16.92
N LYS A 396 14.44 -21.27 16.48
CA LYS A 396 13.19 -20.51 16.51
C LYS A 396 12.72 -20.24 17.95
N SER A 397 13.22 -21.00 18.93
CA SER A 397 13.10 -20.69 20.37
C SER A 397 13.70 -19.32 20.68
N LEU A 398 14.96 -19.10 20.34
CA LEU A 398 15.67 -17.83 20.49
C LEU A 398 14.95 -16.70 19.72
N ILE A 399 14.49 -16.94 18.50
CA ILE A 399 13.74 -15.92 17.72
C ILE A 399 12.42 -15.52 18.40
N ARG A 400 11.71 -16.47 19.03
CA ARG A 400 10.52 -16.17 19.85
C ARG A 400 10.87 -15.38 21.11
N SER A 401 11.90 -15.79 21.87
CA SER A 401 12.37 -15.06 23.06
C SER A 401 12.77 -13.62 22.72
N LEU A 402 13.58 -13.43 21.67
CA LEU A 402 13.95 -12.11 21.14
C LEU A 402 12.73 -11.30 20.71
N SER A 403 11.70 -11.92 20.13
CA SER A 403 10.44 -11.26 19.77
C SER A 403 9.62 -10.82 20.98
N SER A 404 9.61 -11.60 22.07
CA SER A 404 8.97 -11.25 23.34
C SER A 404 9.70 -10.07 24.01
N SER A 405 11.03 -10.17 24.16
CA SER A 405 11.90 -9.08 24.63
C SER A 405 11.79 -7.82 23.78
N PHE A 406 11.60 -7.94 22.46
CA PHE A 406 11.34 -6.79 21.60
C PHE A 406 10.01 -6.11 21.94
N ASN A 407 8.93 -6.88 22.10
CA ASN A 407 7.60 -6.32 22.35
C ASN A 407 7.49 -5.64 23.73
N SER A 408 8.12 -6.20 24.77
CA SER A 408 8.16 -5.57 26.11
C SER A 408 9.02 -4.29 26.11
N ASN A 409 10.23 -4.35 25.58
CA ASN A 409 11.16 -3.21 25.58
C ASN A 409 10.79 -2.10 24.59
N LYS A 410 9.98 -2.38 23.56
CA LYS A 410 9.42 -1.38 22.64
C LYS A 410 8.65 -0.25 23.36
N ILE A 411 8.06 -0.52 24.52
CA ILE A 411 7.38 0.49 25.35
C ILE A 411 8.40 1.46 25.99
N LYS A 412 9.57 0.96 26.41
CA LYS A 412 10.64 1.79 27.03
C LYS A 412 11.16 2.86 26.06
N PHE A 413 11.39 2.48 24.79
CA PHE A 413 11.81 3.41 23.72
C PHE A 413 10.79 4.51 23.38
N ILE A 414 9.52 4.41 23.80
CA ILE A 414 8.50 5.43 23.55
C ILE A 414 8.56 6.55 24.62
N ASN A 415 9.15 6.27 25.78
CA ASN A 415 9.13 7.14 26.96
C ASN A 415 10.51 7.70 27.40
N GLY A 416 11.61 7.26 26.79
CA GLY A 416 12.96 7.73 27.12
C GLY A 416 13.23 9.20 26.76
N LYS A 417 14.21 9.82 27.44
CA LYS A 417 14.80 11.11 27.06
C LYS A 417 16.10 10.85 26.29
N ASN A 418 16.50 11.76 25.40
CA ASN A 418 17.38 11.43 24.27
C ASN A 418 18.86 11.14 24.63
N ASN A 419 19.27 11.33 25.88
CA ASN A 419 20.59 10.90 26.35
C ASN A 419 20.62 9.45 26.86
N ASP A 420 19.47 8.86 27.22
CA ASP A 420 19.39 7.48 27.70
C ASP A 420 19.41 6.45 26.56
N ASP A 421 19.14 6.87 25.32
CA ASP A 421 18.99 5.98 24.14
C ASP A 421 20.21 5.05 23.91
N LEU A 422 21.44 5.52 24.16
CA LEU A 422 22.63 4.68 24.01
C LEU A 422 22.79 3.69 25.17
N ASN A 423 22.40 4.07 26.37
CA ASN A 423 22.42 3.19 27.55
C ASN A 423 21.34 2.11 27.43
N LEU A 424 20.15 2.48 26.95
CA LEU A 424 19.07 1.53 26.62
C LEU A 424 19.48 0.59 25.48
N LEU A 425 20.14 1.10 24.42
CA LEU A 425 20.69 0.25 23.36
C LEU A 425 21.81 -0.68 23.83
N ASN A 426 22.68 -0.25 24.76
CA ASN A 426 23.69 -1.13 25.35
C ASN A 426 23.06 -2.18 26.29
N SER A 427 22.06 -1.81 27.10
CA SER A 427 21.33 -2.74 27.98
C SER A 427 20.55 -3.79 27.18
N LEU A 428 19.96 -3.42 26.05
CA LEU A 428 19.31 -4.35 25.12
C LEU A 428 20.31 -5.17 24.31
N PHE A 429 21.48 -4.62 24.04
CA PHE A 429 22.58 -5.36 23.45
C PHE A 429 23.10 -6.42 24.45
N GLU A 430 23.18 -6.11 25.74
CA GLU A 430 23.45 -7.05 26.83
C GLU A 430 22.35 -8.10 26.98
N GLU A 431 21.06 -7.73 26.94
CA GLU A 431 19.93 -8.68 26.95
C GLU A 431 20.01 -9.68 25.78
N ILE A 432 20.26 -9.19 24.56
CA ILE A 432 20.45 -10.03 23.37
C ILE A 432 21.73 -10.87 23.46
N VAL A 433 22.84 -10.32 23.96
CA VAL A 433 24.08 -11.07 24.22
C VAL A 433 23.83 -12.22 25.18
N ASN A 434 23.11 -12.00 26.28
CA ASN A 434 22.83 -13.03 27.27
C ASN A 434 21.92 -14.13 26.70
N LEU A 435 20.89 -13.76 25.93
CA LEU A 435 20.04 -14.72 25.20
C LEU A 435 20.81 -15.54 24.17
N ILE A 436 21.80 -14.97 23.48
CA ILE A 436 22.64 -15.71 22.53
C ILE A 436 23.71 -16.55 23.24
N LYS A 437 24.28 -16.09 24.37
CA LYS A 437 25.25 -16.85 25.18
C LYS A 437 24.67 -18.16 25.71
N THR A 438 23.37 -18.21 26.00
CA THR A 438 22.67 -19.42 26.48
C THR A 438 21.98 -20.23 25.39
N SER A 439 21.95 -19.76 24.14
CA SER A 439 21.24 -20.42 23.04
C SER A 439 22.18 -21.11 22.06
N CYS A 440 21.98 -22.40 21.85
CA CYS A 440 22.69 -23.16 20.84
C CYS A 440 22.35 -22.69 19.42
N ILE A 441 23.37 -22.64 18.56
CA ILE A 441 23.28 -22.33 17.13
C ILE A 441 23.64 -23.55 16.29
N PHE A 442 23.08 -23.65 15.07
CA PHE A 442 23.44 -24.67 14.09
C PHE A 442 24.25 -24.03 12.94
N HIS A 443 25.29 -24.74 12.49
CA HIS A 443 26.07 -24.39 11.29
C HIS A 443 26.41 -25.66 10.49
N GLU A 444 27.27 -26.50 11.09
CA GLU A 444 27.59 -27.88 10.64
C GLU A 444 27.14 -28.90 11.70
N ARG A 445 27.14 -28.49 12.98
CA ARG A 445 26.56 -29.19 14.13
C ARG A 445 25.99 -28.17 15.11
N ILE A 446 25.32 -28.61 16.17
CA ILE A 446 24.77 -27.75 17.23
C ILE A 446 25.85 -27.40 18.25
N ILE A 447 26.12 -26.10 18.43
CA ILE A 447 27.17 -25.55 19.33
C ILE A 447 26.68 -24.28 20.04
N LEU A 448 27.28 -23.95 21.18
CA LEU A 448 27.22 -22.61 21.75
C LEU A 448 28.14 -21.66 20.95
N PRO A 449 27.69 -20.43 20.65
CA PRO A 449 28.50 -19.45 19.94
C PRO A 449 29.64 -18.91 20.83
N ASN A 450 30.86 -18.81 20.30
CA ASN A 450 31.96 -18.16 21.02
C ASN A 450 31.71 -16.65 21.18
N GLU A 451 32.39 -15.99 22.11
CA GLU A 451 32.10 -14.60 22.50
C GLU A 451 32.19 -13.58 21.34
N SER A 452 33.11 -13.78 20.38
CA SER A 452 33.18 -12.93 19.17
C SER A 452 32.01 -13.13 18.20
N ILE A 453 31.48 -14.36 18.12
CA ILE A 453 30.29 -14.69 17.33
C ILE A 453 29.06 -14.11 18.05
N VAL A 454 28.96 -14.30 19.36
CA VAL A 454 27.94 -13.68 20.23
C VAL A 454 27.89 -12.17 20.01
N GLU A 455 29.00 -11.45 20.21
CA GLU A 455 29.03 -9.99 20.10
C GLU A 455 28.60 -9.52 18.70
N LYS A 456 29.18 -10.12 17.65
CA LYS A 456 28.92 -9.74 16.26
C LYS A 456 27.49 -10.08 15.83
N LEU A 457 26.98 -11.25 16.21
CA LEU A 457 25.61 -11.69 15.91
C LEU A 457 24.58 -10.84 16.68
N SER A 458 24.80 -10.57 17.97
CA SER A 458 23.94 -9.67 18.76
C SER A 458 23.86 -8.27 18.15
N LYS A 459 24.98 -7.72 17.65
CA LYS A 459 24.98 -6.44 16.91
C LYS A 459 24.15 -6.52 15.63
N TYR A 460 24.14 -7.66 14.95
CA TYR A 460 23.37 -7.86 13.72
C TYR A 460 21.87 -8.04 14.02
N LEU A 461 21.49 -8.86 15.01
CA LEU A 461 20.08 -9.06 15.40
C LEU A 461 19.45 -7.79 15.98
N LEU A 462 20.16 -7.05 16.85
CA LEU A 462 19.71 -5.73 17.34
C LEU A 462 19.44 -4.76 16.17
N SER A 463 20.22 -4.87 15.09
CA SER A 463 20.09 -4.02 13.90
C SER A 463 18.97 -4.46 12.95
N ASP A 464 18.69 -5.75 12.87
CA ASP A 464 17.53 -6.31 12.16
C ASP A 464 16.23 -5.91 12.88
N MET A 465 16.17 -6.14 14.20
CA MET A 465 15.02 -5.89 15.09
C MET A 465 14.68 -4.39 15.21
N TYR A 466 15.63 -3.58 15.67
CA TYR A 466 15.41 -2.16 15.97
C TYR A 466 15.82 -1.21 14.82
N GLY A 467 16.39 -1.74 13.73
CA GLY A 467 16.82 -0.93 12.58
C GLY A 467 18.10 -0.12 12.82
N VAL A 468 18.89 -0.47 13.84
CA VAL A 468 20.16 0.21 14.16
C VAL A 468 21.09 0.22 12.94
N PRO A 469 21.52 1.39 12.43
CA PRO A 469 22.40 1.42 11.26
C PRO A 469 23.79 0.86 11.59
N ALA A 470 24.37 0.02 10.74
CA ALA A 470 25.64 -0.69 11.01
C ALA A 470 26.83 0.21 11.41
N LYS A 471 26.82 1.50 11.04
CA LYS A 471 27.79 2.51 11.53
C LYS A 471 27.80 2.67 13.07
N PHE A 472 26.77 2.22 13.78
CA PHE A 472 26.68 2.20 15.24
C PHE A 472 27.25 0.90 15.87
N HIS A 473 27.55 -0.15 15.10
CA HIS A 473 28.18 -1.39 15.63
C HIS A 473 29.52 -1.13 16.34
N LYS A 474 30.23 -0.06 15.94
CA LYS A 474 31.47 0.41 16.59
C LYS A 474 31.24 1.26 17.87
N LYS A 475 29.99 1.65 18.16
CA LYS A 475 29.61 2.42 19.35
C LYS A 475 28.98 1.56 20.45
N LEU A 476 28.28 0.50 20.05
CA LEU A 476 27.79 -0.52 20.98
C LEU A 476 28.98 -1.23 21.64
N LYS A 477 29.02 -1.19 22.97
CA LYS A 477 29.98 -1.88 23.82
C LYS A 477 29.20 -2.64 24.89
N LEU A 478 29.64 -3.85 25.21
CA LEU A 478 29.32 -4.49 26.49
C LEU A 478 29.89 -3.62 27.62
N SER A 479 29.13 -3.40 28.70
CA SER A 479 29.70 -2.77 29.88
C SER A 479 30.65 -3.76 30.58
N THR A 480 31.93 -3.40 30.68
CA THR A 480 32.96 -4.25 31.28
C THR A 480 32.94 -4.16 32.81
N LYS A 481 31.77 -4.40 33.42
CA LYS A 481 31.59 -4.36 34.89
C LYS A 481 32.40 -5.45 35.60
N ASP A 482 32.56 -6.60 34.96
CA ASP A 482 33.23 -7.76 35.57
C ASP A 482 34.76 -7.73 35.42
N LYS A 483 35.34 -6.61 34.94
CA LYS A 483 36.80 -6.46 34.76
C LYS A 483 37.48 -5.52 35.76
N GLU A 484 36.74 -5.03 36.75
CA GLU A 484 37.30 -4.38 37.95
C GLU A 484 37.24 -5.31 39.19
N LEU A 485 36.75 -6.55 39.02
CA LEU A 485 36.60 -7.54 40.10
C LEU A 485 37.72 -8.60 40.19
N SER A 486 38.65 -8.66 39.22
CA SER A 486 39.78 -9.60 39.23
C SER A 486 41.03 -9.06 39.95
N ASP A 487 41.19 -7.74 40.00
CA ASP A 487 42.46 -7.10 40.34
C ASP A 487 42.50 -6.59 41.80
N ASN A 488 41.50 -6.96 42.61
CA ASN A 488 41.37 -6.60 44.03
C ASN A 488 41.28 -7.83 44.97
N ILE A 489 42.16 -8.82 44.77
CA ILE A 489 42.53 -9.78 45.82
C ILE A 489 44.06 -9.79 45.97
N ASN A 490 44.58 -8.78 46.68
CA ASN A 490 45.73 -8.86 47.58
C ASN A 490 46.13 -7.47 48.08
N LEU A 491 45.72 -7.11 49.30
CA LEU A 491 46.60 -6.60 50.36
C LEU A 491 45.79 -6.38 51.65
N ILE A 492 46.21 -7.09 52.69
CA ILE A 492 45.75 -6.94 54.08
C ILE A 492 46.92 -6.37 54.86
N ASN A 493 46.64 -5.41 55.76
CA ASN A 493 47.55 -4.80 56.74
C ASN A 493 48.72 -3.95 56.17
N ASP A 494 49.26 -2.95 56.89
CA ASP A 494 48.98 -2.48 58.26
C ASP A 494 49.14 -0.94 58.46
N TYR A 495 48.74 -0.47 59.64
CA TYR A 495 48.81 0.92 60.19
C TYR A 495 50.26 1.36 60.64
N PRO A 496 50.52 2.57 61.20
CA PRO A 496 49.93 3.94 61.10
C PRO A 496 50.99 5.11 61.04
N THR A 497 50.58 6.33 61.44
CA THR A 497 51.34 7.49 62.00
C THR A 497 52.09 8.49 61.08
N GLY A 498 51.84 9.80 61.31
CA GLY A 498 52.57 10.92 60.70
C GLY A 498 51.80 12.25 60.55
N ARG A 499 51.83 13.12 61.57
CA ARG A 499 51.39 14.55 61.57
C ARG A 499 52.66 15.43 61.81
N PRO A 500 52.69 16.78 61.73
CA PRO A 500 51.64 17.76 61.33
C PRO A 500 52.12 18.99 60.46
N ASN A 501 51.16 19.85 60.06
CA ASN A 501 51.28 21.33 59.88
C ASN A 501 52.25 21.90 58.79
N ASP A 502 52.21 23.18 58.36
CA ASP A 502 51.45 24.39 58.82
C ASP A 502 51.19 25.46 57.70
N VAL A 503 50.32 26.46 58.00
CA VAL A 503 50.27 27.89 57.49
C VAL A 503 50.33 28.20 55.95
N SER A 504 49.42 28.91 55.25
CA SER A 504 48.68 30.22 55.46
C SER A 504 49.55 31.47 55.06
N GLU A 505 49.12 32.58 54.42
CA GLU A 505 47.81 33.12 53.96
C GLU A 505 47.95 34.32 52.95
N LYS A 506 46.80 34.89 52.49
CA LYS A 506 46.55 36.27 51.93
C LYS A 506 47.09 36.58 50.51
N LYS A 507 46.41 37.32 49.59
CA LYS A 507 45.62 38.60 49.58
C LYS A 507 46.53 39.86 49.60
N GLU A 508 46.25 40.98 48.90
CA GLU A 508 44.99 41.51 48.33
C GLU A 508 45.20 42.58 47.20
N LEU A 509 44.09 43.11 46.64
CA LEU A 509 43.88 44.42 45.94
C LEU A 509 44.39 44.73 44.48
N GLN A 510 43.64 45.66 43.86
CA GLN A 510 43.93 46.53 42.69
C GLN A 510 44.08 48.01 43.22
N PRO A 511 44.38 49.13 42.46
CA PRO A 511 44.18 49.40 41.01
C PRO A 511 45.12 50.42 40.25
N THR A 512 44.82 50.65 38.96
CA THR A 512 45.03 51.87 38.10
C THR A 512 46.39 52.60 37.90
N LYS A 513 46.99 52.38 36.70
CA LYS A 513 47.14 53.33 35.53
C LYS A 513 48.15 54.55 35.56
N LEU A 514 48.65 54.90 34.34
CA LEU A 514 49.41 56.10 33.86
C LEU A 514 50.97 55.99 33.94
N TYR A 515 51.83 56.61 33.09
CA TYR A 515 51.73 57.51 31.90
C TYR A 515 53.09 57.48 31.07
N LEU A 516 53.28 58.28 29.97
CA LEU A 516 54.65 58.81 29.63
C LEU A 516 55.26 58.98 28.18
N GLU A 517 54.52 59.08 27.06
CA GLU A 517 54.84 59.83 25.78
C GLU A 517 56.08 59.65 24.81
N ASN A 518 55.86 60.16 23.55
CA ASN A 518 56.77 60.83 22.56
C ASN A 518 57.77 60.02 21.67
N MET A 519 58.09 60.40 20.40
CA MET A 519 57.64 61.50 19.50
C MET A 519 57.91 61.22 17.97
N THR A 520 57.18 61.91 17.06
CA THR A 520 57.50 62.32 15.63
C THR A 520 58.00 61.31 14.56
N ALA A 521 58.08 61.61 13.23
CA ALA A 521 57.17 62.31 12.28
C ALA A 521 57.64 62.16 10.78
N THR A 522 56.75 62.49 9.83
CA THR A 522 57.02 63.03 8.46
C THR A 522 57.31 62.13 7.23
N VAL A 523 56.37 62.25 6.28
CA VAL A 523 56.31 62.05 4.80
C VAL A 523 57.61 62.24 3.97
N ILE A 524 57.81 61.44 2.88
CA ILE A 524 58.14 61.86 1.48
C ILE A 524 58.21 60.65 0.50
N SER A 525 58.36 60.91 -0.81
CA SER A 525 57.93 60.10 -1.96
C SER A 525 58.98 59.23 -2.69
N THR A 526 58.48 58.28 -3.50
CA THR A 526 58.91 57.79 -4.85
C THR A 526 60.23 58.32 -5.45
N PRO A 527 60.98 57.57 -6.32
CA PRO A 527 60.39 56.79 -7.43
C PRO A 527 61.18 55.57 -8.01
N VAL A 528 60.68 54.97 -9.12
CA VAL A 528 61.37 54.64 -10.42
C VAL A 528 62.75 53.92 -10.35
N ASP A 529 63.03 52.82 -11.08
CA ASP A 529 62.69 52.54 -12.49
C ASP A 529 62.79 51.05 -12.95
N LYS A 530 62.18 50.72 -14.11
CA LYS A 530 62.63 49.94 -15.32
C LYS A 530 63.64 48.73 -15.20
N VAL A 531 63.84 47.80 -16.19
CA VAL A 531 63.47 47.69 -17.63
C VAL A 531 63.59 46.22 -18.15
N ILE A 532 62.77 45.85 -19.17
CA ILE A 532 62.94 44.83 -20.29
C ILE A 532 63.59 43.44 -19.99
N GLY A 533 63.11 42.31 -20.55
CA GLY A 533 62.08 42.12 -21.58
C GLY A 533 61.78 40.67 -21.96
N SER A 534 61.31 40.47 -23.19
CA SER A 534 60.79 39.23 -23.80
C SER A 534 61.60 38.89 -25.09
N PRO A 535 61.19 37.99 -26.02
CA PRO A 535 60.09 36.98 -26.02
C PRO A 535 60.47 35.58 -26.63
N HIS A 536 59.50 34.63 -26.66
CA HIS A 536 59.40 33.50 -27.63
C HIS A 536 60.57 32.44 -27.60
N GLU A 537 60.52 31.22 -28.17
CA GLU A 537 59.49 30.42 -28.87
C GLU A 537 59.80 28.90 -28.86
N LEU A 538 58.78 28.04 -29.12
CA LEU A 538 58.86 26.60 -29.53
C LEU A 538 59.59 25.60 -28.55
N GLU A 539 59.45 24.25 -28.57
CA GLU A 539 58.54 23.34 -29.31
C GLU A 539 58.19 22.00 -28.58
N GLN A 540 57.15 21.33 -29.08
CA GLN A 540 56.83 19.88 -29.12
C GLN A 540 57.06 18.88 -27.93
N ILE A 541 55.92 18.27 -27.54
CA ILE A 541 55.65 16.81 -27.41
C ILE A 541 56.52 15.92 -26.50
N SER A 542 55.89 15.37 -25.45
CA SER A 542 55.86 13.91 -25.18
C SER A 542 54.62 13.52 -24.35
N THR A 543 54.32 12.22 -24.24
CA THR A 543 53.03 11.67 -23.80
C THR A 543 53.07 10.87 -22.49
N ALA A 544 51.93 10.85 -21.79
CA ALA A 544 51.57 10.00 -20.63
C ALA A 544 52.29 10.34 -19.30
N SER A 545 51.73 10.00 -18.12
CA SER A 545 50.47 9.30 -17.82
C SER A 545 49.65 10.03 -16.73
N VAL A 546 48.31 9.97 -16.80
CA VAL A 546 47.41 10.71 -15.91
C VAL A 546 46.87 9.82 -14.79
N THR A 547 47.45 9.91 -13.59
CA THR A 547 46.83 9.42 -12.34
C THR A 547 45.82 10.46 -11.83
N LYS A 548 44.63 10.48 -12.44
CA LYS A 548 43.54 11.39 -12.07
C LYS A 548 43.01 11.07 -10.67
N ASN A 549 43.40 11.86 -9.68
CA ASN A 549 42.97 11.71 -8.30
C ASN A 549 41.53 12.27 -8.13
N ILE A 550 40.53 11.46 -8.48
CA ILE A 550 39.11 11.81 -8.38
C ILE A 550 38.69 11.82 -6.91
N ASN A 551 38.45 13.01 -6.33
CA ASN A 551 37.38 13.28 -5.34
C ASN A 551 37.45 14.72 -4.77
N GLN A 552 36.86 15.70 -5.46
CA GLN A 552 36.29 16.90 -4.81
C GLN A 552 34.91 17.21 -5.45
N PRO A 553 33.81 17.28 -4.67
CA PRO A 553 32.48 17.51 -5.22
C PRO A 553 32.22 19.00 -5.50
N GLU A 554 31.64 19.29 -6.66
CA GLU A 554 31.43 20.65 -7.15
C GLU A 554 30.25 21.39 -6.46
N LYS A 555 30.31 22.73 -6.44
CA LYS A 555 29.32 23.58 -5.76
C LYS A 555 27.95 23.57 -6.46
N TYR A 556 27.04 22.68 -6.03
CA TYR A 556 25.65 22.63 -6.49
C TYR A 556 24.93 23.99 -6.46
N ILE A 557 24.31 24.36 -7.57
CA ILE A 557 23.63 25.65 -7.72
C ILE A 557 22.14 25.49 -7.40
N THR A 558 21.66 26.11 -6.31
CA THR A 558 20.26 25.99 -5.85
C THR A 558 19.23 26.41 -6.90
N PRO A 559 18.04 25.78 -6.95
CA PRO A 559 16.96 26.16 -7.85
C PRO A 559 16.18 27.39 -7.34
N GLN A 560 15.27 27.87 -8.19
CA GLN A 560 14.29 28.90 -7.85
C GLN A 560 13.09 28.26 -7.14
N GLU A 561 12.52 28.95 -6.15
CA GLU A 561 11.33 28.54 -5.38
C GLU A 561 10.26 27.88 -6.28
N LEU A 562 9.87 26.65 -5.93
CA LEU A 562 8.89 25.90 -6.69
C LEU A 562 7.49 26.34 -6.28
N LYS A 563 6.70 26.81 -7.26
CA LYS A 563 5.25 26.98 -7.09
C LYS A 563 4.59 25.58 -7.03
N ILE A 564 4.66 24.94 -5.87
CA ILE A 564 3.85 23.76 -5.56
C ILE A 564 2.38 24.19 -5.64
N GLY A 565 1.53 23.35 -6.22
CA GLY A 565 0.10 23.59 -6.37
C GLY A 565 -0.62 23.62 -5.02
N LEU A 566 -1.88 24.07 -5.02
CA LEU A 566 -2.74 23.97 -3.84
C LEU A 566 -2.95 22.49 -3.46
N TYR A 567 -2.89 22.18 -2.16
CA TYR A 567 -3.16 20.85 -1.65
C TYR A 567 -4.51 20.32 -2.16
N ARG A 568 -4.43 19.24 -2.94
CA ARG A 568 -5.54 18.38 -3.35
C ARG A 568 -5.17 16.98 -2.85
N ARG A 569 -6.00 16.39 -1.99
CA ARG A 569 -5.74 15.10 -1.33
C ARG A 569 -5.61 14.01 -2.39
N ASN A 570 -4.43 13.43 -2.55
CA ASN A 570 -4.20 12.29 -3.43
C ASN A 570 -4.30 10.98 -2.63
N LYS A 571 -4.80 9.92 -3.27
CA LYS A 571 -4.85 8.58 -2.68
C LYS A 571 -3.49 7.87 -2.82
N PHE A 572 -2.46 8.45 -2.20
CA PHE A 572 -1.04 8.14 -2.39
C PHE A 572 -0.64 6.66 -2.21
N LEU A 573 -1.47 5.87 -1.52
CA LEU A 573 -1.25 4.44 -1.28
C LEU A 573 -1.98 3.50 -2.27
N GLN A 574 -2.65 4.01 -3.30
CA GLN A 574 -3.27 3.16 -4.33
C GLN A 574 -2.24 2.46 -5.21
N ARG A 575 -2.45 1.15 -5.43
CA ARG A 575 -1.55 0.25 -6.19
C ARG A 575 -1.27 0.73 -7.62
N GLU A 576 -2.25 1.41 -8.23
CA GLU A 576 -2.18 1.96 -9.59
C GLU A 576 -1.15 3.09 -9.73
N LEU A 577 -0.98 3.93 -8.70
CA LEU A 577 -0.02 5.04 -8.69
C LEU A 577 1.44 4.57 -8.46
N SER A 578 1.63 3.28 -8.20
CA SER A 578 2.93 2.67 -7.88
C SER A 578 3.63 1.96 -9.05
N SER A 579 3.00 1.89 -10.24
CA SER A 579 3.59 1.20 -11.41
C SER A 579 4.95 1.79 -11.77
N CYS A 580 5.91 0.96 -12.16
CA CYS A 580 7.18 1.41 -12.70
C CYS A 580 7.19 1.40 -14.24
N ILE A 581 8.17 2.09 -14.84
CA ILE A 581 8.38 2.12 -16.29
C ILE A 581 8.40 0.72 -16.94
N TYR A 582 8.97 -0.28 -16.26
CA TYR A 582 9.04 -1.65 -16.76
C TYR A 582 7.67 -2.36 -16.72
N GLU A 583 6.86 -2.18 -15.68
CA GLU A 583 5.46 -2.65 -15.65
C GLU A 583 4.58 -1.91 -16.68
N ASP A 584 4.86 -0.62 -16.91
CA ASP A 584 4.18 0.17 -17.93
C ASP A 584 4.61 -0.23 -19.36
N ALA A 585 5.80 -0.83 -19.52
CA ALA A 585 6.27 -1.48 -20.74
C ALA A 585 5.65 -2.88 -20.95
N VAL A 586 5.50 -3.71 -19.92
CA VAL A 586 4.79 -5.01 -20.01
C VAL A 586 3.36 -4.86 -20.55
N LYS A 587 2.68 -3.74 -20.24
CA LYS A 587 1.34 -3.42 -20.78
C LYS A 587 1.33 -3.10 -22.28
N LYS A 588 2.50 -2.91 -22.91
CA LYS A 588 2.70 -2.42 -24.28
C LYS A 588 3.56 -3.31 -25.18
N ILE A 589 4.12 -4.42 -24.66
CA ILE A 589 4.81 -5.44 -25.48
C ILE A 589 3.92 -5.89 -26.63
N ASN A 590 4.52 -6.18 -27.79
CA ASN A 590 3.77 -6.87 -28.82
C ASN A 590 3.50 -8.32 -28.38
N ILE A 591 2.41 -8.90 -28.85
CA ILE A 591 2.05 -10.31 -28.64
C ILE A 591 1.84 -10.88 -30.03
N ASP A 592 2.35 -12.08 -30.31
CA ASP A 592 2.17 -12.75 -31.61
C ASP A 592 2.71 -11.88 -32.78
N SER A 593 3.97 -11.41 -32.64
CA SER A 593 4.57 -10.41 -33.52
C SER A 593 4.82 -10.85 -34.96
N ASP A 594 4.80 -12.16 -35.21
CA ASP A 594 4.86 -12.81 -36.51
C ASP A 594 3.50 -13.37 -36.97
N GLU A 595 2.44 -13.13 -36.19
CA GLU A 595 1.07 -13.60 -36.38
C GLU A 595 0.90 -15.14 -36.45
N LEU A 596 1.79 -15.95 -35.84
CA LEU A 596 1.68 -17.41 -35.84
C LEU A 596 0.42 -17.94 -35.13
N PHE A 597 0.07 -17.41 -33.96
CA PHE A 597 -1.15 -17.79 -33.25
C PHE A 597 -2.40 -17.31 -33.99
N LYS A 598 -2.38 -16.11 -34.57
CA LYS A 598 -3.43 -15.59 -35.45
C LYS A 598 -3.67 -16.51 -36.66
N LYS A 599 -2.61 -16.96 -37.35
CA LYS A 599 -2.70 -17.95 -38.44
C LYS A 599 -3.32 -19.26 -37.98
N THR A 600 -2.83 -19.81 -36.86
CA THR A 600 -3.39 -21.00 -36.20
C THR A 600 -4.88 -20.86 -35.87
N VAL A 601 -5.32 -19.66 -35.46
CA VAL A 601 -6.74 -19.35 -35.21
C VAL A 601 -7.56 -19.31 -36.50
N ILE A 602 -7.02 -18.79 -37.61
CA ILE A 602 -7.68 -18.82 -38.92
C ILE A 602 -7.84 -20.27 -39.41
N GLU A 603 -6.77 -21.06 -39.41
CA GLU A 603 -6.75 -22.44 -39.88
C GLU A 603 -7.76 -23.33 -39.13
N LYS A 604 -7.68 -23.37 -37.80
CA LYS A 604 -8.57 -24.21 -36.97
C LYS A 604 -10.04 -23.74 -36.95
N LEU A 605 -10.35 -22.57 -37.52
CA LEU A 605 -11.71 -22.04 -37.68
C LEU A 605 -12.16 -21.91 -39.14
N GLU A 606 -11.32 -22.26 -40.12
CA GLU A 606 -11.51 -21.91 -41.53
C GLU A 606 -12.89 -22.29 -42.08
N GLY A 607 -13.30 -23.55 -41.89
CA GLY A 607 -14.60 -24.03 -42.35
C GLY A 607 -15.82 -23.31 -41.72
N TYR A 608 -15.64 -22.60 -40.60
CA TYR A 608 -16.68 -21.75 -39.99
C TYR A 608 -16.62 -20.30 -40.48
N ILE A 609 -15.42 -19.79 -40.76
CA ILE A 609 -15.21 -18.47 -41.37
C ILE A 609 -15.83 -18.48 -42.78
N VAL A 610 -15.46 -19.48 -43.59
CA VAL A 610 -16.01 -19.70 -44.94
C VAL A 610 -17.53 -19.95 -44.91
N LYS A 611 -18.03 -20.83 -44.04
CA LYS A 611 -19.49 -21.09 -43.91
C LYS A 611 -20.30 -19.87 -43.44
N LYS A 612 -19.66 -18.83 -42.92
CA LYS A 612 -20.31 -17.57 -42.54
C LYS A 612 -20.04 -16.41 -43.50
N GLY A 613 -19.22 -16.59 -44.54
CA GLY A 613 -18.85 -15.53 -45.47
C GLY A 613 -17.97 -14.44 -44.85
N PHE A 614 -17.32 -14.70 -43.71
CA PHE A 614 -16.46 -13.72 -43.03
C PHE A 614 -15.10 -13.63 -43.71
N VAL A 615 -14.53 -12.42 -43.83
CA VAL A 615 -13.23 -12.23 -44.48
C VAL A 615 -12.11 -12.59 -43.51
N LYS A 616 -11.17 -13.47 -43.92
CA LYS A 616 -10.07 -13.96 -43.05
C LYS A 616 -9.22 -12.84 -42.43
N SER A 617 -9.00 -11.74 -43.15
CA SER A 617 -8.23 -10.59 -42.67
C SER A 617 -8.95 -9.73 -41.63
N SER A 618 -10.28 -9.83 -41.52
CA SER A 618 -11.09 -9.10 -40.52
C SER A 618 -10.97 -9.64 -39.09
N LEU A 619 -10.22 -10.73 -38.88
CA LEU A 619 -10.11 -11.45 -37.60
C LEU A 619 -9.52 -10.58 -36.46
N ASP A 620 -10.39 -10.08 -35.58
CA ASP A 620 -10.00 -9.37 -34.37
C ASP A 620 -9.84 -10.32 -33.17
N ILE A 621 -8.59 -10.56 -32.76
CA ILE A 621 -8.21 -11.25 -31.52
C ILE A 621 -7.53 -10.32 -30.49
N SER A 622 -7.69 -9.01 -30.62
CA SER A 622 -7.09 -7.99 -29.75
C SER A 622 -7.43 -8.17 -28.26
N SER A 623 -8.64 -8.64 -27.95
CA SER A 623 -9.07 -8.92 -26.58
C SER A 623 -8.31 -10.10 -25.97
N THR A 624 -7.95 -11.11 -26.77
CA THR A 624 -7.11 -12.23 -26.34
C THR A 624 -5.68 -11.76 -26.05
N TYR A 625 -5.07 -10.96 -26.93
CA TYR A 625 -3.75 -10.35 -26.67
C TYR A 625 -3.75 -9.45 -25.43
N SER A 626 -4.82 -8.67 -25.20
CA SER A 626 -5.00 -7.85 -24.00
C SER A 626 -5.04 -8.70 -22.72
N ASN A 627 -5.75 -9.83 -22.76
CA ASN A 627 -5.78 -10.79 -21.66
C ASN A 627 -4.41 -11.47 -21.43
N ILE A 628 -3.65 -11.77 -22.49
CA ILE A 628 -2.27 -12.29 -22.38
C ILE A 628 -1.36 -11.25 -21.70
N ARG A 629 -1.34 -10.00 -22.17
CA ARG A 629 -0.59 -8.90 -21.53
C ARG A 629 -0.94 -8.75 -20.05
N LYS A 630 -2.24 -8.85 -19.71
CA LYS A 630 -2.69 -8.81 -18.32
C LYS A 630 -2.17 -10.00 -17.51
N TYR A 631 -2.28 -11.23 -18.02
CA TYR A 631 -1.78 -12.44 -17.34
C TYR A 631 -0.27 -12.35 -17.07
N ILE A 632 0.51 -11.94 -18.08
CA ILE A 632 1.95 -11.74 -17.97
C ILE A 632 2.26 -10.62 -16.97
N SER A 633 1.56 -9.49 -17.05
CA SER A 633 1.70 -8.40 -16.07
C SER A 633 1.42 -8.88 -14.64
N ASP A 634 0.34 -9.62 -14.41
CA ASP A 634 -0.03 -10.11 -13.07
C ASP A 634 1.00 -11.13 -12.52
N LYS A 635 1.62 -11.96 -13.40
CA LYS A 635 2.69 -12.91 -13.05
C LYS A 635 4.05 -12.24 -12.80
N VAL A 636 4.44 -11.25 -13.60
CA VAL A 636 5.81 -10.69 -13.63
C VAL A 636 5.95 -9.44 -12.75
N SER A 637 4.88 -8.68 -12.52
CA SER A 637 4.89 -7.48 -11.65
C SER A 637 5.49 -7.69 -10.24
N PRO A 638 5.28 -8.82 -9.52
CA PRO A 638 5.89 -9.05 -8.22
C PRO A 638 7.42 -9.03 -8.28
N TYR A 639 8.00 -9.76 -9.23
CA TYR A 639 9.45 -9.85 -9.43
C TYR A 639 10.05 -8.52 -9.89
N ILE A 640 9.41 -7.81 -10.83
CA ILE A 640 9.84 -6.47 -11.25
C ILE A 640 9.93 -5.51 -10.05
N ARG A 641 8.96 -5.54 -9.12
CA ARG A 641 8.98 -4.71 -7.90
C ARG A 641 10.10 -5.08 -6.95
N GLU A 642 10.40 -6.37 -6.79
CA GLU A 642 11.51 -6.85 -5.95
C GLU A 642 12.87 -6.45 -6.53
N ILE A 643 13.06 -6.64 -7.85
CA ILE A 643 14.28 -6.25 -8.55
C ILE A 643 14.50 -4.73 -8.43
N ILE A 644 13.47 -3.92 -8.64
CA ILE A 644 13.56 -2.45 -8.53
C ILE A 644 13.77 -1.97 -7.09
N ALA A 645 13.30 -2.70 -6.08
CA ALA A 645 13.58 -2.37 -4.68
C ALA A 645 15.08 -2.45 -4.33
N ASN A 646 15.89 -3.16 -5.15
CA ASN A 646 17.31 -3.38 -4.94
C ASN A 646 18.22 -2.85 -6.07
N SER A 647 17.66 -2.61 -7.27
CA SER A 647 18.36 -2.29 -8.51
C SER A 647 17.54 -1.32 -9.39
N ASP A 648 16.95 -0.31 -8.73
CA ASP A 648 16.33 0.86 -9.39
C ASP A 648 17.37 1.65 -10.21
N ILE A 649 16.90 2.47 -11.15
CA ILE A 649 17.81 3.34 -11.93
C ILE A 649 18.36 4.49 -11.07
N LEU A 650 19.67 4.73 -11.15
CA LEU A 650 20.32 5.88 -10.52
C LEU A 650 20.14 7.14 -11.38
N ILE A 651 19.00 7.81 -11.20
CA ILE A 651 18.74 9.14 -11.76
C ILE A 651 19.66 10.14 -11.04
N ASN A 652 20.62 10.73 -11.76
CA ASN A 652 21.56 11.72 -11.24
C ASN A 652 21.20 13.16 -11.65
N PHE A 653 21.73 14.14 -10.92
CA PHE A 653 21.51 15.55 -11.22
C PHE A 653 22.08 15.93 -12.59
N GLY A 654 21.23 16.50 -13.45
CA GLY A 654 21.64 17.01 -14.76
C GLY A 654 21.51 16.01 -15.92
N MET A 655 21.11 14.77 -15.68
CA MET A 655 20.69 13.84 -16.74
C MET A 655 19.47 14.39 -17.51
N SER A 656 19.48 14.22 -18.83
CA SER A 656 18.36 14.46 -19.72
C SER A 656 17.38 13.28 -19.71
N ILE A 657 16.18 13.48 -20.29
CA ILE A 657 15.21 12.40 -20.49
C ILE A 657 15.78 11.28 -21.37
N SER A 658 16.71 11.61 -22.30
CA SER A 658 17.38 10.61 -23.15
C SER A 658 18.38 9.77 -22.37
N ASP A 659 19.15 10.37 -21.46
CA ASP A 659 20.11 9.65 -20.63
C ASP A 659 19.38 8.74 -19.62
N ILE A 660 18.26 9.22 -19.08
CA ILE A 660 17.38 8.43 -18.21
C ILE A 660 16.79 7.24 -18.97
N LYS A 661 16.29 7.46 -20.20
CA LYS A 661 15.77 6.41 -21.09
C LYS A 661 16.84 5.37 -21.42
N HIS A 662 18.05 5.81 -21.77
CA HIS A 662 19.20 4.93 -21.97
C HIS A 662 19.49 4.10 -20.71
N ASN A 663 19.52 4.72 -19.53
CA ASN A 663 19.80 4.03 -18.26
C ASN A 663 18.69 3.06 -17.81
N CYS A 664 17.45 3.20 -18.30
CA CYS A 664 16.42 2.17 -18.16
C CYS A 664 16.72 0.93 -19.01
N ILE A 665 17.29 1.12 -20.20
CA ILE A 665 17.59 0.06 -21.17
C ILE A 665 18.92 -0.63 -20.81
N SER A 666 19.91 0.13 -20.33
CA SER A 666 21.25 -0.38 -19.96
C SER A 666 21.34 -0.89 -18.51
N ASN A 667 20.21 -1.12 -17.82
CA ASN A 667 20.20 -1.65 -16.45
C ASN A 667 20.39 -3.17 -16.46
N ILE A 668 21.61 -3.62 -16.76
CA ILE A 668 21.99 -5.05 -16.88
C ILE A 668 21.51 -5.86 -15.66
N VAL A 669 21.77 -5.35 -14.45
CA VAL A 669 21.38 -5.99 -13.17
C VAL A 669 19.86 -6.16 -13.02
N PHE A 670 19.05 -5.31 -13.66
CA PHE A 670 17.60 -5.51 -13.73
C PHE A 670 17.24 -6.63 -14.72
N PHE A 671 17.79 -6.60 -15.93
CA PHE A 671 17.43 -7.54 -17.00
C PHE A 671 17.94 -8.97 -16.77
N GLU A 672 19.10 -9.15 -16.13
CA GLU A 672 19.62 -10.46 -15.69
C GLU A 672 18.66 -11.12 -14.69
N LYS A 673 18.33 -10.41 -13.60
CA LYS A 673 17.39 -10.90 -12.59
C LYS A 673 15.97 -11.06 -13.14
N LEU A 674 15.58 -10.26 -14.14
CA LEU A 674 14.31 -10.46 -14.81
C LEU A 674 14.33 -11.77 -15.62
N ARG A 675 15.40 -12.06 -16.36
CA ARG A 675 15.59 -13.32 -17.11
C ARG A 675 15.51 -14.53 -16.19
N GLU A 676 16.26 -14.54 -15.08
CA GLU A 676 16.18 -15.61 -14.06
C GLU A 676 14.75 -15.86 -13.55
N ASN A 677 13.97 -14.80 -13.38
CA ASN A 677 12.61 -14.90 -12.85
C ASN A 677 11.59 -15.26 -13.95
N CYS A 678 11.78 -14.83 -15.20
CA CYS A 678 11.04 -15.33 -16.35
C CYS A 678 11.23 -16.85 -16.51
N GLU A 679 12.46 -17.37 -16.36
CA GLU A 679 12.72 -18.82 -16.39
C GLU A 679 11.98 -19.60 -15.29
N LYS A 680 11.89 -19.04 -14.08
CA LYS A 680 11.10 -19.64 -12.98
C LYS A 680 9.60 -19.64 -13.32
N ILE A 681 9.07 -18.51 -13.80
CA ILE A 681 7.67 -18.39 -14.22
C ILE A 681 7.34 -19.34 -15.39
N ILE A 682 8.27 -19.54 -16.33
CA ILE A 682 8.11 -20.51 -17.44
C ILE A 682 8.05 -21.93 -16.90
N LYS A 683 8.96 -22.31 -15.99
CA LYS A 683 8.94 -23.63 -15.33
C LYS A 683 7.60 -23.86 -14.63
N ASP A 684 7.11 -22.89 -13.86
CA ASP A 684 5.77 -22.96 -13.24
C ASP A 684 4.65 -23.15 -14.28
N ILE A 685 4.69 -22.38 -15.37
CA ILE A 685 3.67 -22.39 -16.43
C ILE A 685 3.65 -23.70 -17.22
N VAL A 686 4.79 -24.36 -17.43
CA VAL A 686 4.86 -25.67 -18.10
C VAL A 686 4.02 -26.71 -17.34
N PHE A 687 4.07 -26.71 -16.00
CA PHE A 687 3.27 -27.62 -15.16
C PHE A 687 1.79 -27.25 -15.04
N ILE A 688 1.37 -26.02 -15.39
CA ILE A 688 -0.04 -25.65 -15.40
C ILE A 688 -0.73 -26.35 -16.58
N ARG A 689 -1.78 -27.13 -16.29
CA ARG A 689 -2.60 -27.78 -17.33
C ARG A 689 -3.21 -26.75 -18.27
N ASP A 690 -3.23 -27.08 -19.55
CA ASP A 690 -3.65 -26.20 -20.64
C ASP A 690 -5.09 -25.68 -20.46
N ASP A 691 -5.99 -26.45 -19.81
CA ASP A 691 -7.37 -26.03 -19.52
C ASP A 691 -7.50 -24.82 -18.57
N HIS A 692 -6.45 -24.44 -17.83
CA HIS A 692 -6.44 -23.21 -17.01
C HIS A 692 -6.29 -21.92 -17.83
N PHE A 693 -5.66 -21.96 -19.01
CA PHE A 693 -5.49 -20.77 -19.88
C PHE A 693 -6.77 -20.42 -20.64
N SER A 694 -7.80 -21.26 -20.53
CA SER A 694 -9.12 -21.07 -21.14
C SER A 694 -9.70 -19.67 -20.98
N ASN A 695 -9.60 -19.06 -19.80
CA ASN A 695 -10.15 -17.74 -19.50
C ASN A 695 -9.43 -16.55 -20.18
N ILE A 696 -8.26 -16.77 -20.79
CA ILE A 696 -7.52 -15.74 -21.53
C ILE A 696 -8.10 -15.56 -22.95
N LEU A 697 -8.55 -16.64 -23.59
CA LEU A 697 -9.23 -16.60 -24.89
C LEU A 697 -10.57 -15.87 -24.80
N GLN A 698 -10.84 -14.97 -25.75
CA GLN A 698 -12.18 -14.43 -25.96
C GLN A 698 -13.20 -15.54 -26.29
N THR A 699 -14.48 -15.33 -25.90
CA THR A 699 -15.57 -16.29 -26.20
C THR A 699 -16.18 -16.07 -27.57
N HIS A 700 -16.05 -14.86 -28.11
CA HIS A 700 -16.51 -14.43 -29.42
C HIS A 700 -15.36 -13.72 -30.13
N ILE A 701 -15.19 -13.99 -31.43
CA ILE A 701 -14.26 -13.26 -32.31
C ILE A 701 -15.07 -12.28 -33.14
N ASN A 702 -14.65 -11.00 -33.20
CA ASN A 702 -15.25 -10.03 -34.11
C ASN A 702 -14.58 -10.16 -35.50
N PHE A 703 -15.36 -9.89 -36.55
CA PHE A 703 -14.89 -9.78 -37.93
C PHE A 703 -15.28 -8.40 -38.50
N GLY A 704 -15.16 -7.34 -37.69
CA GLY A 704 -15.62 -5.99 -38.06
C GLY A 704 -17.12 -5.97 -38.40
N PHE A 705 -17.45 -5.49 -39.61
CA PHE A 705 -18.82 -5.44 -40.12
C PHE A 705 -19.39 -6.82 -40.48
N ASP A 706 -18.55 -7.81 -40.79
CA ASP A 706 -18.98 -9.18 -41.14
C ASP A 706 -19.71 -9.86 -39.96
N GLY A 707 -19.43 -9.41 -38.72
CA GLY A 707 -20.16 -9.80 -37.51
C GLY A 707 -19.30 -10.51 -36.47
N ARG A 708 -19.83 -11.58 -35.87
CA ARG A 708 -19.20 -12.27 -34.72
C ARG A 708 -19.28 -13.79 -34.82
N LEU A 709 -18.16 -14.46 -34.54
CA LEU A 709 -18.07 -15.92 -34.43
C LEU A 709 -17.98 -16.34 -32.95
N ASN A 710 -19.00 -17.03 -32.44
CA ASN A 710 -18.93 -17.65 -31.11
C ASN A 710 -18.03 -18.90 -31.16
N ILE A 711 -16.95 -18.89 -30.37
CA ILE A 711 -15.98 -19.99 -30.29
C ILE A 711 -15.99 -20.73 -28.93
N SER A 712 -16.94 -20.41 -28.04
CA SER A 712 -17.05 -20.97 -26.68
C SER A 712 -16.80 -22.50 -26.60
N ARG A 713 -17.56 -23.29 -27.38
CA ARG A 713 -17.45 -24.77 -27.46
C ARG A 713 -16.20 -25.29 -28.19
N ARG A 714 -15.30 -24.41 -28.64
CA ARG A 714 -14.09 -24.75 -29.42
C ARG A 714 -12.80 -24.13 -28.86
N ARG A 715 -12.87 -23.34 -27.79
CA ARG A 715 -11.70 -22.68 -27.15
C ARG A 715 -10.60 -23.70 -26.78
N ASN A 716 -10.99 -24.92 -26.43
CA ASN A 716 -10.08 -26.04 -26.15
C ASN A 716 -9.12 -26.40 -27.29
N LYS A 717 -9.46 -26.11 -28.55
CA LYS A 717 -8.57 -26.33 -29.70
C LYS A 717 -7.34 -25.40 -29.73
N PHE A 718 -7.25 -24.42 -28.84
CA PHE A 718 -6.22 -23.37 -28.83
C PHE A 718 -5.42 -23.29 -27.54
N TYR A 719 -5.71 -24.13 -26.54
CA TYR A 719 -5.13 -23.98 -25.20
C TYR A 719 -3.61 -24.24 -25.18
N SER A 720 -3.15 -25.23 -25.95
CA SER A 720 -1.72 -25.57 -26.03
C SER A 720 -0.92 -24.50 -26.77
N GLU A 721 -1.42 -23.98 -27.90
CA GLU A 721 -0.72 -22.91 -28.63
C GLU A 721 -0.78 -21.56 -27.90
N LEU A 722 -1.87 -21.29 -27.17
CA LEU A 722 -1.97 -20.14 -26.28
C LEU A 722 -0.95 -20.23 -25.13
N LYS A 723 -0.76 -21.41 -24.55
CA LYS A 723 0.25 -21.67 -23.51
C LYS A 723 1.66 -21.51 -24.06
N LEU A 724 1.94 -21.99 -25.27
CA LEU A 724 3.22 -21.78 -25.97
C LEU A 724 3.48 -20.30 -26.22
N LEU A 725 2.52 -19.55 -26.78
CA LEU A 725 2.61 -18.11 -26.99
C LEU A 725 2.89 -17.34 -25.67
N ILE A 726 2.29 -17.77 -24.56
CA ILE A 726 2.54 -17.18 -23.23
C ILE A 726 3.97 -17.50 -22.75
N ILE A 727 4.45 -18.75 -22.91
CA ILE A 727 5.82 -19.14 -22.56
C ILE A 727 6.85 -18.34 -23.37
N GLU A 728 6.64 -18.28 -24.69
CA GLU A 728 7.49 -17.55 -25.63
C GLU A 728 7.57 -16.06 -25.28
N THR A 729 6.40 -15.40 -25.12
CA THR A 729 6.34 -13.99 -24.71
C THR A 729 7.06 -13.75 -23.39
N ILE A 730 6.96 -14.65 -22.40
CA ILE A 730 7.66 -14.50 -21.11
C ILE A 730 9.18 -14.69 -21.28
N SER A 731 9.62 -15.55 -22.21
CA SER A 731 11.06 -15.77 -22.47
C SER A 731 11.72 -14.58 -23.17
N ASN A 732 11.01 -13.95 -24.11
CA ASN A 732 11.47 -12.76 -24.83
C ASN A 732 11.28 -11.45 -24.02
N LEU A 733 10.42 -11.46 -23.00
CA LEU A 733 10.03 -10.31 -22.19
C LEU A 733 11.15 -9.35 -21.75
N PRO A 734 12.36 -9.80 -21.33
CA PRO A 734 13.45 -8.87 -21.01
C PRO A 734 13.87 -8.01 -22.21
N ASN A 735 13.90 -8.59 -23.41
CA ASN A 735 14.24 -7.92 -24.65
C ASN A 735 13.07 -7.03 -25.11
N ASP A 736 11.83 -7.53 -25.03
CA ASP A 736 10.63 -6.80 -25.44
C ASP A 736 10.42 -5.54 -24.60
N ILE A 737 10.65 -5.61 -23.28
CA ILE A 737 10.61 -4.45 -22.39
C ILE A 737 11.67 -3.41 -22.79
N ALA A 738 12.89 -3.84 -23.12
CA ALA A 738 13.95 -2.94 -23.56
C ALA A 738 13.58 -2.23 -24.89
N GLN A 739 13.01 -2.96 -25.85
CA GLN A 739 12.55 -2.42 -27.13
C GLN A 739 11.36 -1.45 -26.94
N VAL A 740 10.39 -1.80 -26.09
CA VAL A 740 9.23 -0.96 -25.78
C VAL A 740 9.66 0.34 -25.08
N ILE A 741 10.58 0.27 -24.11
CA ILE A 741 11.15 1.47 -23.48
C ILE A 741 11.95 2.29 -24.49
N ASN A 742 12.64 1.66 -25.44
CA ASN A 742 13.31 2.38 -26.54
C ASN A 742 12.32 3.09 -27.48
N ASN A 743 11.08 2.60 -27.60
CA ASN A 743 10.03 3.25 -28.38
C ASN A 743 9.21 4.28 -27.58
N PHE A 744 9.34 4.34 -26.25
CA PHE A 744 8.62 5.32 -25.42
C PHE A 744 9.00 6.77 -25.77
N ASN A 745 7.98 7.62 -25.89
CA ASN A 745 8.11 9.06 -26.03
C ASN A 745 8.45 9.74 -24.69
N GLN A 746 8.75 11.04 -24.70
CA GLN A 746 9.19 11.74 -23.48
C GLN A 746 8.16 11.72 -22.35
N SER A 747 6.85 11.88 -22.64
CA SER A 747 5.82 11.87 -21.59
C SER A 747 5.59 10.47 -21.02
N GLU A 748 5.82 9.41 -21.79
CA GLU A 748 5.81 8.02 -21.31
C GLU A 748 7.00 7.71 -20.39
N ILE A 749 8.22 8.18 -20.74
CA ILE A 749 9.39 8.08 -19.84
C ILE A 749 9.13 8.85 -18.53
N ILE A 750 8.61 10.09 -18.62
CA ILE A 750 8.25 10.90 -17.44
C ILE A 750 7.19 10.18 -16.59
N ASN A 751 6.07 9.76 -17.18
CA ASN A 751 4.96 9.13 -16.45
C ASN A 751 5.30 7.73 -15.94
N GLY A 752 6.28 7.03 -16.54
CA GLY A 752 6.80 5.75 -16.06
C GLY A 752 7.68 5.89 -14.81
N LEU A 753 8.40 7.00 -14.67
CA LEU A 753 9.42 7.21 -13.63
C LEU A 753 9.06 8.26 -12.56
N PHE A 754 8.13 9.14 -12.86
CA PHE A 754 7.64 10.20 -11.96
C PHE A 754 6.12 10.12 -11.81
N LEU A 755 5.60 10.67 -10.72
CA LEU A 755 4.19 10.78 -10.39
C LEU A 755 3.87 12.25 -10.11
N GLU A 756 2.84 12.82 -10.75
CA GLU A 756 2.45 14.20 -10.44
C GLU A 756 1.71 14.26 -9.10
N VAL A 757 2.29 14.99 -8.15
CA VAL A 757 1.78 15.16 -6.79
C VAL A 757 1.77 16.64 -6.45
N HIS A 758 0.56 17.20 -6.33
CA HIS A 758 0.29 18.64 -6.12
C HIS A 758 1.04 19.58 -7.10
N GLY A 759 1.05 19.27 -8.40
CA GLY A 759 1.68 20.11 -9.43
C GLY A 759 3.21 19.98 -9.54
N VAL A 760 3.80 18.96 -8.91
CA VAL A 760 5.23 18.62 -9.02
C VAL A 760 5.36 17.13 -9.33
N SER A 761 6.15 16.77 -10.34
CA SER A 761 6.40 15.38 -10.70
C SER A 761 7.47 14.79 -9.78
N ILE A 762 7.08 14.06 -8.75
CA ILE A 762 8.01 13.41 -7.81
C ILE A 762 8.48 12.06 -8.36
N SER A 763 9.73 11.67 -8.11
CA SER A 763 10.21 10.36 -8.58
C SER A 763 9.43 9.21 -7.94
N LYS A 764 9.08 8.17 -8.71
CA LYS A 764 8.41 6.97 -8.18
C LYS A 764 9.30 6.17 -7.23
N SER A 765 10.62 6.36 -7.28
CA SER A 765 11.56 5.87 -6.27
C SER A 765 11.33 6.53 -4.90
N LEU A 766 11.12 7.86 -4.87
CA LEU A 766 10.64 8.55 -3.67
C LEU A 766 9.27 8.01 -3.24
N VAL A 767 8.30 7.81 -4.15
CA VAL A 767 6.99 7.22 -3.81
C VAL A 767 7.12 5.84 -3.15
N ARG A 768 8.00 4.97 -3.66
CA ARG A 768 8.32 3.67 -3.03
C ARG A 768 8.87 3.84 -1.62
N ASN A 769 9.89 4.70 -1.45
CA ASN A 769 10.49 4.99 -0.13
C ASN A 769 9.47 5.57 0.86
N LEU A 770 8.53 6.39 0.39
CA LEU A 770 7.44 6.94 1.20
C LEU A 770 6.40 5.88 1.58
N SER A 771 6.08 4.95 0.67
CA SER A 771 5.21 3.81 1.02
C SER A 771 5.82 2.91 2.11
N LEU A 772 7.14 2.75 2.12
CA LEU A 772 7.87 2.05 3.18
C LEU A 772 7.88 2.86 4.49
N PHE A 773 8.17 4.17 4.41
CA PHE A 773 8.15 5.09 5.56
C PHE A 773 6.78 5.15 6.24
N GLY A 774 5.68 5.14 5.49
CA GLY A 774 4.32 5.12 6.03
C GLY A 774 3.99 3.78 6.72
N ARG A 775 4.44 2.66 6.15
CA ARG A 775 4.28 1.32 6.75
C ARG A 775 5.09 1.14 8.04
N SER A 776 6.29 1.69 8.11
CA SER A 776 7.15 1.60 9.30
C SER A 776 6.74 2.53 10.44
N HIS A 777 5.95 3.56 10.17
CA HIS A 777 5.52 4.56 11.14
C HIS A 777 3.98 4.69 11.18
N LYS A 778 3.29 3.56 11.39
CA LYS A 778 1.83 3.59 11.60
C LYS A 778 1.51 4.42 12.85
N LEU A 779 0.51 5.31 12.77
CA LEU A 779 0.02 6.08 13.92
C LEU A 779 -0.53 5.13 15.02
N LEU A 780 -0.41 5.57 16.27
CA LEU A 780 -0.73 4.75 17.44
C LEU A 780 -2.23 4.73 17.76
N SER A 781 -2.95 5.78 17.37
CA SER A 781 -4.40 5.94 17.49
C SER A 781 -4.93 6.69 16.28
N ASP A 782 -6.24 6.60 16.01
CA ASP A 782 -6.89 7.42 14.98
C ASP A 782 -7.16 8.86 15.46
N ASN A 783 -6.90 9.16 16.75
CA ASN A 783 -6.99 10.52 17.28
C ASN A 783 -5.80 11.37 16.79
N LEU A 784 -6.05 12.23 15.80
CA LEU A 784 -5.05 13.12 15.23
C LEU A 784 -4.36 14.01 16.28
N ASN A 785 -5.03 14.42 17.35
CA ASN A 785 -4.47 15.34 18.35
C ASN A 785 -3.31 14.72 19.14
N GLU A 786 -3.45 13.47 19.60
CA GLU A 786 -2.38 12.69 20.24
C GLU A 786 -1.17 12.53 19.31
N ASN A 787 -1.45 12.31 18.02
CA ASN A 787 -0.44 12.03 17.00
C ASN A 787 0.23 13.30 16.44
N LEU A 788 -0.20 14.52 16.77
CA LEU A 788 0.39 15.77 16.24
C LEU A 788 1.90 15.91 16.52
N TYR A 789 2.37 15.45 17.68
CA TYR A 789 3.80 15.45 18.01
C TYR A 789 4.59 14.44 17.15
N LEU A 790 4.08 13.21 17.03
CA LEU A 790 4.66 12.17 16.18
C LEU A 790 4.68 12.61 14.70
N LEU A 791 3.58 13.17 14.19
CA LEU A 791 3.47 13.74 12.85
C LEU A 791 4.48 14.88 12.62
N SER A 792 4.80 15.68 13.64
CA SER A 792 5.80 16.75 13.54
C SER A 792 7.24 16.21 13.47
N ILE A 793 7.55 15.11 14.18
CA ILE A 793 8.83 14.38 14.06
C ILE A 793 8.93 13.69 12.69
N LEU A 794 7.86 13.01 12.26
CA LEU A 794 7.79 12.36 10.95
C LEU A 794 7.93 13.37 9.82
N LEU A 795 7.34 14.57 9.95
CA LEU A 795 7.53 15.68 9.02
C LEU A 795 9.00 16.12 8.93
N GLY A 796 9.74 16.16 10.05
CA GLY A 796 11.18 16.43 10.06
C GLY A 796 11.97 15.43 9.21
N LYS A 797 11.83 14.14 9.51
CA LYS A 797 12.45 13.04 8.76
C LYS A 797 12.05 13.05 7.28
N LEU A 798 10.78 13.33 6.99
CA LEU A 798 10.22 13.39 5.64
C LEU A 798 10.79 14.54 4.82
N VAL A 799 10.92 15.74 5.40
CA VAL A 799 11.59 16.88 4.75
C VAL A 799 13.01 16.52 4.34
N ASP A 800 13.73 15.78 5.17
CA ASP A 800 15.10 15.40 4.90
C ASP A 800 15.22 14.31 3.81
N ILE A 801 14.21 13.43 3.67
CA ILE A 801 14.08 12.50 2.54
C ILE A 801 13.74 13.24 1.24
N VAL A 802 12.72 14.11 1.26
CA VAL A 802 12.25 14.87 0.10
C VAL A 802 13.34 15.81 -0.42
N LYS A 803 14.09 16.47 0.47
CA LYS A 803 15.22 17.36 0.14
C LYS A 803 16.41 16.64 -0.51
N LYS A 804 16.58 15.34 -0.25
CA LYS A 804 17.61 14.47 -0.86
C LYS A 804 17.11 13.75 -2.11
N SER A 805 15.86 13.99 -2.53
CA SER A 805 15.23 13.27 -3.64
C SER A 805 15.07 14.15 -4.87
N PHE A 806 15.22 13.55 -6.05
CA PHE A 806 14.95 14.23 -7.31
C PHE A 806 13.46 14.36 -7.59
N ILE A 807 13.10 15.55 -8.07
CA ILE A 807 11.79 15.93 -8.56
C ILE A 807 11.97 16.61 -9.92
N PHE A 808 10.95 16.48 -10.76
CA PHE A 808 10.93 16.91 -12.16
C PHE A 808 9.88 17.99 -12.38
N HIS A 809 10.21 19.03 -13.14
CA HIS A 809 9.30 20.12 -13.50
C HIS A 809 9.84 20.84 -14.75
N LYS A 810 9.00 21.02 -15.76
CA LYS A 810 9.33 21.77 -16.99
C LYS A 810 10.60 21.27 -17.71
N GLY A 811 10.79 19.95 -17.77
CA GLY A 811 11.90 19.32 -18.51
C GLY A 811 13.22 19.17 -17.74
N GLU A 812 13.36 19.79 -16.57
CA GLU A 812 14.60 19.76 -15.78
C GLU A 812 14.42 18.94 -14.47
N LEU A 813 15.52 18.30 -14.03
CA LEU A 813 15.64 17.64 -12.72
C LEU A 813 16.35 18.52 -11.70
N PHE A 814 15.87 18.49 -10.46
CA PHE A 814 16.46 19.25 -9.35
C PHE A 814 16.05 18.65 -8.00
N PHE A 815 16.78 19.02 -6.94
CA PHE A 815 16.37 18.83 -5.55
C PHE A 815 15.45 19.99 -5.13
N PRO A 816 14.41 19.77 -4.31
CA PRO A 816 13.63 20.88 -3.76
C PRO A 816 14.47 21.70 -2.78
N ASP A 817 14.32 23.02 -2.79
CA ASP A 817 14.85 23.88 -1.72
C ASP A 817 14.14 23.58 -0.38
N THR A 818 14.70 24.04 0.74
CA THR A 818 14.17 23.74 2.09
C THR A 818 12.71 24.20 2.29
N HIS A 819 12.24 25.26 1.63
CA HIS A 819 10.85 25.73 1.74
C HIS A 819 9.91 24.85 0.90
N SER A 820 10.29 24.58 -0.36
CA SER A 820 9.56 23.66 -1.24
C SER A 820 9.49 22.24 -0.64
N ALA A 821 10.59 21.74 -0.09
CA ALA A 821 10.64 20.45 0.59
C ALA A 821 9.70 20.40 1.82
N ASN A 822 9.61 21.48 2.60
CA ASN A 822 8.71 21.60 3.75
C ASN A 822 7.24 21.53 3.33
N ILE A 823 6.83 22.33 2.34
CA ILE A 823 5.45 22.32 1.82
C ILE A 823 5.09 20.96 1.23
N LEU A 824 5.94 20.42 0.35
CA LEU A 824 5.70 19.12 -0.28
C LEU A 824 5.60 18.00 0.76
N SER A 825 6.45 18.02 1.80
CA SER A 825 6.40 17.03 2.89
C SER A 825 5.13 17.14 3.73
N ARG A 826 4.64 18.36 4.02
CA ARG A 826 3.34 18.55 4.70
C ARG A 826 2.18 17.99 3.90
N TYR A 827 2.24 18.06 2.58
CA TYR A 827 1.20 17.53 1.72
C TYR A 827 1.29 15.99 1.63
N LEU A 828 2.50 15.45 1.40
CA LEU A 828 2.77 14.02 1.40
C LEU A 828 2.37 13.33 2.71
N ILE A 829 2.75 13.87 3.88
CA ILE A 829 2.34 13.28 5.17
C ILE A 829 0.81 13.32 5.37
N SER A 830 0.14 14.31 4.77
CA SER A 830 -1.32 14.43 4.83
C SER A 830 -2.04 13.43 3.94
N ASP A 831 -1.52 13.19 2.73
CA ASP A 831 -2.02 12.12 1.84
C ASP A 831 -1.76 10.73 2.46
N MET A 832 -0.59 10.51 3.06
CA MET A 832 -0.19 9.22 3.64
C MET A 832 -1.02 8.81 4.85
N TYR A 833 -1.37 9.77 5.73
CA TYR A 833 -2.15 9.52 6.95
C TYR A 833 -3.57 10.09 6.89
N ASN A 834 -4.08 10.41 5.69
CA ASN A 834 -5.43 10.94 5.46
C ASN A 834 -5.79 12.23 6.23
N ILE A 835 -4.79 13.07 6.57
CA ILE A 835 -4.96 14.24 7.42
C ILE A 835 -5.84 15.30 6.72
N PRO A 836 -6.85 15.87 7.40
CA PRO A 836 -7.68 16.97 6.89
C PRO A 836 -6.88 18.17 6.38
N SER A 837 -7.38 18.79 5.29
CA SER A 837 -6.78 19.96 4.64
C SER A 837 -6.71 21.22 5.51
N THR A 838 -7.44 21.23 6.62
CA THR A 838 -7.42 22.25 7.67
C THR A 838 -6.19 22.12 8.58
N LEU A 839 -5.77 20.90 8.92
CA LEU A 839 -4.78 20.64 9.98
C LEU A 839 -3.32 20.66 9.48
N HIS A 840 -3.03 20.33 8.22
CA HIS A 840 -1.63 20.28 7.72
C HIS A 840 -0.90 21.65 7.74
N LYS A 841 -1.66 22.75 7.82
CA LYS A 841 -1.12 24.11 7.97
C LYS A 841 -0.56 24.32 9.38
N ASN A 842 -1.15 23.66 10.37
CA ASN A 842 -0.84 23.78 11.79
C ASN A 842 0.34 22.89 12.21
N LEU A 843 0.68 21.85 11.43
CA LEU A 843 1.92 21.08 11.60
C LEU A 843 3.12 22.02 11.52
N LYS A 844 3.83 22.23 12.64
CA LYS A 844 5.08 23.01 12.68
C LYS A 844 6.27 22.06 12.47
N LEU A 845 7.31 22.54 11.79
CA LEU A 845 8.57 21.81 11.73
C LEU A 845 9.30 22.01 13.07
N LEU A 846 9.54 20.93 13.81
CA LEU A 846 10.46 20.94 14.93
C LEU A 846 11.89 20.81 14.40
N ASN A 847 12.75 21.79 14.68
CA ASN A 847 14.18 21.67 14.41
C ASN A 847 14.81 20.69 15.41
N GLU A 848 15.52 19.68 14.91
CA GLU A 848 16.13 18.64 15.76
C GLU A 848 17.17 19.22 16.76
N ASN A 849 17.86 20.30 16.35
CA ASN A 849 18.93 20.99 17.08
C ASN A 849 18.46 21.86 18.28
N ILE A 850 17.21 21.74 18.74
CA ILE A 850 16.73 22.46 19.93
C ILE A 850 17.19 21.70 21.21
N PRO A 851 17.73 22.36 22.24
CA PRO A 851 18.08 21.71 23.52
C PRO A 851 16.89 21.02 24.19
N GLU A 852 17.13 19.97 24.99
CA GLU A 852 16.05 19.19 25.62
C GLU A 852 15.14 20.02 26.54
N SER A 853 15.69 21.02 27.23
CA SER A 853 14.95 21.97 28.08
C SER A 853 13.90 22.79 27.31
N GLU A 854 14.19 23.19 26.06
CA GLU A 854 13.24 23.89 25.19
C GLU A 854 12.22 22.96 24.52
N LYS A 855 12.52 21.65 24.42
CA LYS A 855 11.60 20.67 23.81
C LYS A 855 10.39 20.39 24.71
N LEU A 856 10.55 20.48 26.03
CA LEU A 856 9.47 20.27 26.99
C LEU A 856 8.43 21.41 26.94
N THR A 857 8.88 22.66 27.06
CA THR A 857 8.02 23.85 26.96
C THR A 857 7.28 23.93 25.62
N LYS A 858 7.92 23.56 24.51
CA LYS A 858 7.26 23.54 23.18
C LYS A 858 6.25 22.39 23.01
N LYS A 859 6.36 21.30 23.79
CA LYS A 859 5.32 20.26 23.88
C LYS A 859 4.08 20.82 24.59
N GLU A 860 4.27 21.60 25.65
CA GLU A 860 3.19 22.27 26.39
C GLU A 860 2.53 23.38 25.57
N GLU A 861 3.30 24.21 24.85
CA GLU A 861 2.76 25.20 23.91
C GLU A 861 1.82 24.56 22.88
N CYS A 862 2.18 23.40 22.34
CA CYS A 862 1.31 22.68 21.40
C CYS A 862 -0.01 22.23 22.04
N HIS A 863 0.02 21.73 23.28
CA HIS A 863 -1.21 21.36 24.02
C HIS A 863 -2.06 22.60 24.36
N LYS A 864 -1.42 23.72 24.71
CA LYS A 864 -2.08 25.00 24.98
C LYS A 864 -2.79 25.55 23.72
N TYR A 865 -2.17 25.39 22.54
CA TYR A 865 -2.75 25.73 21.24
C TYR A 865 -3.95 24.84 20.86
N ILE A 866 -3.89 23.54 21.17
CA ILE A 866 -5.01 22.60 20.95
C ILE A 866 -6.21 22.97 21.82
N LYS A 867 -5.99 23.36 23.09
CA LYS A 867 -7.07 23.76 24.01
C LYS A 867 -7.85 24.98 23.48
N ILE A 868 -7.15 25.94 22.87
CA ILE A 868 -7.76 27.13 22.22
C ILE A 868 -8.60 26.74 20.99
N ILE A 869 -8.12 25.79 20.17
CA ILE A 869 -8.84 25.34 18.96
C ILE A 869 -10.12 24.56 19.34
N ASN A 870 -10.05 23.69 20.35
CA ASN A 870 -11.20 22.87 20.75
C ASN A 870 -12.36 23.70 21.34
N LEU A 871 -12.07 24.78 22.09
CA LEU A 871 -13.10 25.74 22.55
C LEU A 871 -13.86 26.41 21.38
N GLY A 872 -13.22 26.56 20.22
CA GLY A 872 -13.87 27.07 19.01
C GLY A 872 -14.79 26.05 18.30
N SER A 873 -14.88 24.82 18.80
CA SER A 873 -15.64 23.72 18.16
C SER A 873 -16.73 23.09 19.03
N SER A 874 -16.72 23.31 20.35
CA SER A 874 -17.71 22.72 21.27
C SER A 874 -19.11 23.33 21.18
N TYR A 875 -19.28 24.49 20.53
CA TYR A 875 -20.55 25.22 20.38
C TYR A 875 -21.45 24.73 19.22
N LYS A 876 -21.31 23.48 18.75
CA LYS A 876 -22.14 22.95 17.64
C LYS A 876 -22.82 21.60 17.85
N ASN A 877 -22.59 20.93 18.98
CA ASN A 877 -23.21 19.65 19.28
C ASN A 877 -24.06 19.78 20.56
N ASN A 878 -25.27 20.33 20.42
CA ASN A 878 -26.48 20.07 21.23
C ASN A 878 -27.54 21.15 20.97
N LEU A 879 -28.44 20.92 20.00
CA LEU A 879 -29.86 21.30 20.10
C LEU A 879 -30.66 20.61 18.98
N ASP A 880 -31.66 19.82 19.37
CA ASP A 880 -32.81 19.57 18.50
C ASP A 880 -33.71 20.82 18.52
N PHE A 881 -34.16 21.28 17.36
CA PHE A 881 -35.60 21.40 17.07
C PHE A 881 -35.84 21.73 15.59
N SER A 882 -37.05 21.44 15.12
CA SER A 882 -37.50 21.71 13.75
C SER A 882 -37.79 23.20 13.50
N THR A 883 -37.85 23.57 12.22
CA THR A 883 -38.69 24.67 11.71
C THR A 883 -38.63 26.03 12.43
N ASN A 884 -37.51 26.77 12.29
CA ASN A 884 -37.47 28.25 12.23
C ASN A 884 -36.04 28.81 12.00
N LEU A 885 -35.39 28.48 10.88
CA LEU A 885 -34.02 28.95 10.57
C LEU A 885 -33.89 29.58 9.16
N SER A 886 -34.74 30.58 8.88
CA SER A 886 -34.78 31.29 7.59
C SER A 886 -34.42 32.79 7.68
N SER A 887 -34.15 33.34 8.88
CA SER A 887 -34.06 34.79 9.10
C SER A 887 -32.77 35.32 9.75
N GLN A 888 -31.92 34.47 10.34
CA GLN A 888 -30.74 34.90 11.14
C GLN A 888 -29.36 34.67 10.48
N LEU A 889 -29.31 34.48 9.15
CA LEU A 889 -28.04 34.40 8.39
C LEU A 889 -27.65 35.71 7.68
N LEU A 890 -28.32 36.82 8.01
CA LEU A 890 -28.10 38.17 7.45
C LEU A 890 -27.29 39.09 8.39
N GLU A 891 -26.17 38.58 8.93
CA GLU A 891 -25.09 39.47 9.40
C GLU A 891 -24.08 39.71 8.27
N GLU A 892 -23.66 40.96 8.09
CA GLU A 892 -22.80 41.37 7.00
C GLU A 892 -21.38 40.78 7.13
N THR A 893 -21.12 39.71 6.38
CA THR A 893 -19.77 39.16 6.19
C THR A 893 -18.93 40.07 5.29
N THR A 894 -18.56 41.23 5.84
CA THR A 894 -17.68 42.24 5.23
C THR A 894 -16.47 41.57 4.58
N LEU A 895 -16.25 41.88 3.30
CA LEU A 895 -15.54 41.01 2.35
C LEU A 895 -14.01 41.13 2.47
N ASN A 896 -13.50 40.79 3.65
CA ASN A 896 -12.14 41.02 4.13
C ASN A 896 -11.09 40.20 3.37
N SER A 897 -10.67 40.74 2.21
CA SER A 897 -9.56 40.21 1.42
C SER A 897 -8.26 40.20 2.23
N LYS A 898 -7.49 39.09 2.15
CA LYS A 898 -6.27 38.94 2.94
C LYS A 898 -5.21 39.95 2.49
N LYS A 899 -4.75 40.78 3.43
CA LYS A 899 -4.00 42.04 3.26
C LYS A 899 -2.66 42.02 2.49
N ASN A 900 -2.28 40.92 1.82
CA ASN A 900 -0.98 40.75 1.14
C ASN A 900 -0.93 39.68 0.00
N SER A 901 -2.06 39.32 -0.64
CA SER A 901 -2.03 38.35 -1.75
C SER A 901 -1.57 38.98 -3.08
N LYS A 902 -0.33 38.71 -3.49
CA LYS A 902 0.17 39.04 -4.84
C LYS A 902 -0.70 38.38 -5.90
N TRP A 903 -1.08 39.14 -6.93
CA TRP A 903 -1.89 38.62 -8.03
C TRP A 903 -1.13 37.56 -8.84
N ASN A 904 -1.89 36.68 -9.49
CA ASN A 904 -1.37 35.58 -10.30
C ASN A 904 -2.21 35.49 -11.58
N PRO A 905 -1.69 35.88 -12.76
CA PRO A 905 -2.45 35.88 -14.02
C PRO A 905 -3.06 34.51 -14.41
N ASN A 906 -2.59 33.42 -13.80
CA ASN A 906 -3.11 32.07 -14.00
C ASN A 906 -4.24 31.66 -13.02
N SER A 907 -4.76 32.56 -12.19
CA SER A 907 -5.94 32.29 -11.33
C SER A 907 -7.24 32.92 -11.85
N ILE A 908 -7.28 33.39 -13.09
CA ILE A 908 -8.50 33.78 -13.78
C ILE A 908 -9.21 32.49 -14.20
N THR A 909 -10.33 32.18 -13.58
CA THR A 909 -11.14 30.98 -13.89
C THR A 909 -12.58 31.40 -14.15
N SER A 910 -13.06 31.26 -15.38
CA SER A 910 -14.48 31.37 -15.68
C SER A 910 -15.23 30.20 -15.03
N LEU A 911 -15.96 30.49 -13.95
CA LEU A 911 -16.81 29.53 -13.27
C LEU A 911 -18.23 29.67 -13.82
N ASN A 912 -18.75 28.66 -14.50
CA ASN A 912 -20.12 28.66 -15.03
C ASN A 912 -21.13 28.55 -13.86
N ILE A 913 -22.00 29.55 -13.70
CA ILE A 913 -22.98 29.60 -12.60
C ILE A 913 -24.05 28.50 -12.72
N TYR A 914 -24.50 28.16 -13.94
CA TYR A 914 -25.47 27.08 -14.14
C TYR A 914 -24.86 25.70 -13.88
N GLU A 915 -23.60 25.47 -14.25
CA GLU A 915 -22.86 24.25 -13.90
C GLU A 915 -22.71 24.11 -12.38
N LEU A 916 -22.35 25.20 -11.69
CA LEU A 916 -22.23 25.23 -10.23
C LEU A 916 -23.57 24.89 -9.56
N ALA A 917 -24.67 25.51 -10.02
CA ALA A 917 -26.02 25.23 -9.53
C ALA A 917 -26.46 23.78 -9.74
N ILE A 918 -26.19 23.20 -10.93
CA ILE A 918 -26.47 21.80 -11.23
C ILE A 918 -25.68 20.85 -10.32
N SER A 919 -24.42 21.17 -10.01
CA SER A 919 -23.64 20.38 -9.04
C SER A 919 -24.26 20.33 -7.63
N MET A 920 -25.08 21.33 -7.27
CA MET A 920 -25.75 21.45 -5.98
C MET A 920 -27.12 20.75 -5.92
N ILE A 921 -27.61 20.12 -7.00
CA ILE A 921 -28.85 19.33 -7.01
C ILE A 921 -28.83 18.30 -5.85
N ASN A 922 -29.88 18.31 -5.02
CA ASN A 922 -30.15 17.25 -4.06
C ASN A 922 -31.19 16.27 -4.65
N ILE A 923 -31.16 15.00 -4.23
CA ILE A 923 -32.08 13.98 -4.73
C ILE A 923 -33.30 13.89 -3.80
N ASP A 924 -34.47 14.22 -4.34
CA ASP A 924 -35.78 13.89 -3.77
C ASP A 924 -35.92 12.36 -3.75
N LYS A 925 -36.06 11.82 -2.53
CA LYS A 925 -35.93 10.40 -2.21
C LYS A 925 -37.12 9.80 -1.46
N GLU A 926 -38.02 10.62 -0.91
CA GLU A 926 -39.08 10.18 0.02
C GLU A 926 -40.04 9.16 -0.60
N ASP A 927 -40.48 9.44 -1.84
CA ASP A 927 -41.28 8.53 -2.67
C ASP A 927 -40.60 7.16 -2.87
N PHE A 928 -39.27 7.16 -3.00
CA PHE A 928 -38.51 5.95 -3.25
C PHE A 928 -38.28 5.19 -1.94
N GLU A 929 -37.89 5.86 -0.86
CA GLU A 929 -37.66 5.24 0.45
C GLU A 929 -38.90 4.56 0.99
N LYS A 930 -40.08 5.20 0.88
CA LYS A 930 -41.34 4.59 1.29
C LYS A 930 -41.62 3.28 0.55
N HIS A 931 -41.60 3.32 -0.79
CA HIS A 931 -41.80 2.11 -1.60
C HIS A 931 -40.67 1.09 -1.47
N PHE A 932 -39.46 1.53 -1.09
CA PHE A 932 -38.35 0.64 -0.80
C PHE A 932 -38.61 -0.18 0.47
N MET A 933 -39.07 0.48 1.55
CA MET A 933 -39.51 -0.20 2.78
C MET A 933 -40.70 -1.13 2.52
N ASP A 934 -41.71 -0.69 1.75
CA ASP A 934 -42.92 -1.48 1.46
C ASP A 934 -42.63 -2.83 0.77
N GLU A 935 -41.60 -2.91 -0.08
CA GLU A 935 -41.25 -4.11 -0.86
C GLU A 935 -40.23 -5.05 -0.18
N ILE A 936 -39.52 -4.56 0.85
CA ILE A 936 -38.51 -5.35 1.58
C ILE A 936 -38.98 -5.81 2.97
N LYS A 937 -40.10 -5.29 3.49
CA LYS A 937 -40.66 -5.70 4.78
C LYS A 937 -40.85 -7.22 4.88
N ASP A 938 -41.20 -7.86 3.75
CA ASP A 938 -41.46 -9.29 3.58
C ASP A 938 -40.16 -10.10 3.32
N VAL A 939 -38.98 -9.49 3.50
CA VAL A 939 -37.69 -10.20 3.53
C VAL A 939 -37.46 -10.70 4.95
N PRO A 940 -37.23 -12.01 5.20
CA PRO A 940 -37.22 -12.57 6.55
C PRO A 940 -36.29 -11.87 7.56
N LEU A 941 -35.14 -11.34 7.13
CA LEU A 941 -34.27 -10.54 8.00
C LEU A 941 -34.91 -9.21 8.43
N VAL A 942 -35.63 -8.54 7.53
CA VAL A 942 -36.33 -7.28 7.83
C VAL A 942 -37.56 -7.55 8.69
N GLU A 943 -38.29 -8.63 8.41
CA GLU A 943 -39.39 -9.13 9.22
C GLU A 943 -38.93 -9.46 10.66
N GLU A 944 -37.75 -10.08 10.83
CA GLU A 944 -37.12 -10.35 12.13
C GLU A 944 -36.79 -9.06 12.92
N TYR A 945 -36.39 -7.97 12.25
CA TYR A 945 -36.15 -6.68 12.92
C TYR A 945 -37.45 -5.92 13.22
N ILE A 946 -38.43 -5.93 12.30
CA ILE A 946 -39.74 -5.28 12.48
C ILE A 946 -40.54 -5.95 13.61
N SER A 947 -40.52 -7.28 13.69
CA SER A 947 -41.20 -8.04 14.76
C SER A 947 -40.61 -7.79 16.15
N LYS A 948 -39.31 -7.45 16.25
CA LYS A 948 -38.65 -6.97 17.47
C LYS A 948 -38.99 -5.52 17.84
N LYS A 949 -39.77 -4.82 17.02
CA LYS A 949 -40.14 -3.39 17.15
C LYS A 949 -38.96 -2.41 17.09
N GLU A 950 -37.80 -2.83 16.58
CA GLU A 950 -36.67 -1.94 16.35
C GLU A 950 -36.94 -1.00 15.16
N LYS A 951 -36.52 0.26 15.26
CA LYS A 951 -36.55 1.19 14.13
C LYS A 951 -35.45 0.82 13.14
N VAL A 952 -35.81 0.12 12.07
CA VAL A 952 -34.90 -0.18 10.97
C VAL A 952 -34.68 1.07 10.12
N TYR A 953 -33.53 1.73 10.29
CA TYR A 953 -33.05 2.71 9.31
C TYR A 953 -32.28 1.99 8.20
N ILE A 954 -32.30 2.52 6.98
CA ILE A 954 -31.65 1.89 5.83
C ILE A 954 -30.83 2.91 5.05
N ASP A 955 -29.51 2.72 5.04
CA ASP A 955 -28.60 3.50 4.20
C ASP A 955 -28.78 3.17 2.71
N LEU A 956 -29.30 4.13 1.96
CA LEU A 956 -29.40 4.13 0.49
C LEU A 956 -28.50 5.20 -0.17
N SER A 957 -27.59 5.83 0.57
CA SER A 957 -26.73 6.93 0.11
C SER A 957 -26.00 6.62 -1.21
N ALA A 958 -25.41 5.43 -1.31
CA ALA A 958 -24.70 4.97 -2.50
C ALA A 958 -25.61 4.78 -3.73
N THR A 959 -26.92 4.64 -3.54
CA THR A 959 -27.91 4.66 -4.63
C THR A 959 -28.21 6.10 -5.07
N TYR A 960 -28.35 7.03 -4.12
CA TYR A 960 -28.60 8.45 -4.43
C TYR A 960 -27.39 9.13 -5.09
N ASP A 961 -26.16 8.82 -4.66
CA ASP A 961 -24.95 9.30 -5.32
C ASP A 961 -24.90 8.88 -6.80
N ARG A 962 -25.29 7.64 -7.11
CA ARG A 962 -25.34 7.12 -8.50
C ARG A 962 -26.46 7.78 -9.30
N VAL A 963 -27.63 7.99 -8.72
CA VAL A 963 -28.74 8.72 -9.35
C VAL A 963 -28.35 10.16 -9.63
N LYS A 964 -27.67 10.84 -8.69
CA LYS A 964 -27.11 12.17 -8.89
C LYS A 964 -26.06 12.17 -10.00
N SER A 965 -25.10 11.24 -10.00
CA SER A 965 -24.13 11.11 -11.10
C SER A 965 -24.81 10.92 -12.46
N TYR A 966 -25.79 10.02 -12.56
CA TYR A 966 -26.55 9.79 -13.80
C TYR A 966 -27.26 11.05 -14.31
N ILE A 967 -27.88 11.82 -13.42
CA ILE A 967 -28.55 13.09 -13.77
C ILE A 967 -27.53 14.14 -14.21
N LEU A 968 -26.39 14.26 -13.51
CA LEU A 968 -25.30 15.17 -13.89
C LEU A 968 -24.71 14.82 -15.27
N ASP A 969 -24.36 13.55 -15.49
CA ASP A 969 -23.80 13.05 -16.75
C ASP A 969 -24.78 13.25 -17.93
N ALA A 970 -26.09 13.14 -17.69
CA ALA A 970 -27.11 13.44 -18.69
C ALA A 970 -27.23 14.95 -19.00
N LEU A 971 -26.99 15.84 -18.02
CA LEU A 971 -27.09 17.30 -18.16
C LEU A 971 -25.83 17.98 -18.70
N TYR A 972 -24.63 17.44 -18.43
CA TYR A 972 -23.36 18.04 -18.87
C TYR A 972 -23.27 18.32 -20.39
N PRO A 973 -23.73 17.44 -21.30
CA PRO A 973 -23.74 17.72 -22.74
C PRO A 973 -24.62 18.91 -23.14
N PHE A 974 -25.71 19.14 -22.40
CA PHE A 974 -26.56 20.32 -22.61
C PHE A 974 -25.86 21.60 -22.15
N LEU A 975 -25.23 21.58 -20.96
CA LEU A 975 -24.48 22.74 -20.47
C LEU A 975 -23.38 23.15 -21.45
N LYS A 976 -22.50 22.22 -21.83
CA LYS A 976 -21.39 22.50 -22.76
C LYS A 976 -21.86 23.02 -24.11
N LYS A 977 -23.04 22.61 -24.60
CA LYS A 977 -23.61 23.11 -25.86
C LYS A 977 -24.15 24.55 -25.76
N ASN A 978 -24.70 24.95 -24.61
CA ASN A 978 -25.36 26.26 -24.45
C ASN A 978 -24.47 27.30 -23.75
N GLU A 979 -23.32 26.91 -23.19
CA GLU A 979 -22.42 27.75 -22.38
C GLU A 979 -22.06 29.09 -23.04
N GLU A 980 -21.56 29.06 -24.28
CA GLU A 980 -21.21 30.27 -25.03
C GLU A 980 -22.44 31.16 -25.31
N GLU A 981 -23.60 30.55 -25.56
CA GLU A 981 -24.83 31.28 -25.81
C GLU A 981 -25.36 31.98 -24.53
N THR A 982 -25.29 31.31 -23.37
CA THR A 982 -25.64 31.91 -22.08
C THR A 982 -24.70 33.05 -21.70
N LYS A 983 -23.38 32.88 -21.89
CA LYS A 983 -22.36 33.90 -21.60
C LYS A 983 -22.53 35.16 -22.44
N ASN A 984 -23.00 35.04 -23.67
CA ASN A 984 -23.25 36.17 -24.56
C ASN A 984 -24.51 36.98 -24.19
N LYS A 985 -25.43 36.41 -23.40
CA LYS A 985 -26.72 37.02 -23.03
C LYS A 985 -26.68 37.69 -21.66
N ILE A 986 -26.03 37.08 -20.66
CA ILE A 986 -25.86 37.69 -19.33
C ILE A 986 -24.67 38.66 -19.35
N LYS A 987 -24.95 39.91 -19.77
CA LYS A 987 -23.97 40.99 -19.84
C LYS A 987 -24.01 41.85 -18.59
N ILE A 988 -22.85 42.01 -17.95
CA ILE A 988 -22.65 43.02 -16.91
C ILE A 988 -22.53 44.41 -17.56
N TYR A 989 -23.23 45.38 -16.98
CA TYR A 989 -23.19 46.80 -17.33
C TYR A 989 -22.93 47.66 -16.08
N HIS A 990 -22.69 48.96 -16.25
CA HIS A 990 -22.45 49.87 -15.13
C HIS A 990 -23.70 50.05 -14.26
N GLY A 991 -23.57 49.81 -12.96
CA GLY A 991 -24.60 50.04 -11.96
C GLY A 991 -25.35 48.77 -11.54
N ILE A 992 -25.17 47.64 -12.24
CA ILE A 992 -25.85 46.40 -11.88
C ILE A 992 -25.43 45.90 -10.49
N THR A 993 -26.40 45.71 -9.62
CA THR A 993 -26.23 45.12 -8.29
C THR A 993 -26.05 43.61 -8.37
N LEU A 994 -25.55 42.99 -7.29
CA LEU A 994 -25.49 41.51 -7.24
C LEU A 994 -26.87 40.85 -7.27
N ASP A 995 -27.91 41.55 -6.82
CA ASP A 995 -29.27 41.01 -6.75
C ASP A 995 -29.96 41.09 -8.13
N GLU A 996 -29.73 42.16 -8.90
CA GLU A 996 -30.09 42.20 -10.33
C GLU A 996 -29.31 41.18 -11.17
N LEU A 997 -28.03 40.92 -10.83
CA LEU A 997 -27.26 39.86 -11.49
C LEU A 997 -27.83 38.48 -11.17
N GLU A 998 -28.24 38.23 -9.93
CA GLU A 998 -28.93 37.00 -9.52
C GLU A 998 -30.29 36.86 -10.25
N GLN A 999 -31.03 37.96 -10.37
CA GLN A 999 -32.26 38.03 -11.15
C GLN A 999 -32.02 37.74 -12.65
N ALA A 1000 -30.93 38.23 -13.23
CA ALA A 1000 -30.56 37.95 -14.63
C ALA A 1000 -30.22 36.46 -14.86
N TYR A 1001 -29.52 35.81 -13.92
CA TYR A 1001 -29.28 34.36 -13.97
C TYR A 1001 -30.57 33.54 -13.79
N THR A 1002 -31.47 33.94 -12.89
CA THR A 1002 -32.70 33.20 -12.57
C THR A 1002 -33.88 33.48 -13.51
N SER A 1003 -33.90 34.63 -14.19
CA SER A 1003 -34.95 35.03 -15.14
C SER A 1003 -34.61 34.74 -16.61
N ASN A 1004 -33.59 33.91 -16.86
CA ASN A 1004 -33.14 33.54 -18.21
C ASN A 1004 -34.10 32.53 -18.87
N ASN A 1005 -35.30 33.01 -19.22
CA ASN A 1005 -36.41 32.19 -19.73
C ASN A 1005 -36.00 31.33 -20.94
N GLU A 1006 -35.09 31.80 -21.79
CA GLU A 1006 -34.64 31.05 -22.96
C GLU A 1006 -33.76 29.85 -22.58
N PHE A 1007 -32.82 30.03 -21.64
CA PHE A 1007 -32.05 28.91 -21.07
C PHE A 1007 -32.97 27.91 -20.39
N PHE A 1008 -33.90 28.38 -19.55
CA PHE A 1008 -34.84 27.49 -18.86
C PHE A 1008 -35.82 26.79 -19.80
N THR A 1009 -36.27 27.42 -20.89
CA THR A 1009 -37.09 26.77 -21.94
C THR A 1009 -36.30 25.69 -22.68
N LYS A 1010 -35.05 25.97 -23.06
CA LYS A 1010 -34.15 24.99 -23.69
C LYS A 1010 -33.85 23.83 -22.74
N LEU A 1011 -33.63 24.11 -21.45
CA LEU A 1011 -33.38 23.11 -20.41
C LEU A 1011 -34.62 22.24 -20.17
N GLN A 1012 -35.80 22.82 -20.01
CA GLN A 1012 -37.05 22.08 -19.80
C GLN A 1012 -37.38 21.16 -20.98
N LYS A 1013 -37.13 21.61 -22.21
CA LYS A 1013 -37.20 20.77 -23.42
C LYS A 1013 -36.17 19.63 -23.41
N PHE A 1014 -34.97 19.85 -22.87
CA PHE A 1014 -33.93 18.84 -22.74
C PHE A 1014 -34.21 17.83 -21.61
N CYS A 1015 -34.64 18.28 -20.43
CA CYS A 1015 -35.15 17.44 -19.35
C CYS A 1015 -36.34 16.60 -19.82
N SER A 1016 -37.26 17.15 -20.62
CA SER A 1016 -38.36 16.38 -21.22
C SER A 1016 -37.85 15.25 -22.14
N LYS A 1017 -36.74 15.46 -22.86
CA LYS A 1017 -36.09 14.39 -23.65
C LYS A 1017 -35.46 13.32 -22.74
N ILE A 1018 -34.79 13.70 -21.66
CA ILE A 1018 -34.27 12.74 -20.66
C ILE A 1018 -35.42 11.95 -20.04
N VAL A 1019 -36.50 12.61 -19.60
CA VAL A 1019 -37.71 11.98 -19.05
C VAL A 1019 -38.30 10.95 -20.01
N ASN A 1020 -38.41 11.28 -21.30
CA ASN A 1020 -38.91 10.33 -22.30
C ASN A 1020 -37.92 9.16 -22.54
N ASN A 1021 -36.61 9.41 -22.54
CA ASN A 1021 -35.61 8.33 -22.59
C ASN A 1021 -35.71 7.38 -21.36
N VAL A 1022 -35.94 7.93 -20.16
CA VAL A 1022 -36.08 7.15 -18.92
C VAL A 1022 -37.41 6.38 -18.89
N LYS A 1023 -38.52 6.98 -19.36
CA LYS A 1023 -39.81 6.27 -19.55
C LYS A 1023 -39.70 5.09 -20.52
N ASN A 1024 -38.94 5.28 -21.60
CA ASN A 1024 -38.77 4.28 -22.66
C ASN A 1024 -37.58 3.34 -22.41
N CYS A 1025 -36.94 3.39 -21.23
CA CYS A 1025 -35.82 2.54 -20.90
C CYS A 1025 -36.32 1.12 -20.56
N VAL A 1026 -36.05 0.16 -21.44
CA VAL A 1026 -36.28 -1.28 -21.21
C VAL A 1026 -35.04 -1.96 -20.62
N ASP A 1027 -33.91 -1.25 -20.56
CA ASP A 1027 -32.62 -1.79 -20.17
C ASP A 1027 -32.39 -1.76 -18.65
N SER A 1028 -31.62 -2.73 -18.17
CA SER A 1028 -31.28 -2.91 -16.75
C SER A 1028 -30.29 -1.86 -16.20
N THR A 1029 -29.91 -0.86 -16.97
CA THR A 1029 -29.04 0.25 -16.55
C THR A 1029 -29.63 1.06 -15.39
N LEU A 1030 -30.95 1.30 -15.36
CA LEU A 1030 -31.61 1.95 -14.20
C LEU A 1030 -31.62 1.05 -12.95
N VAL A 1031 -31.56 -0.28 -13.14
CA VAL A 1031 -31.53 -1.28 -12.07
C VAL A 1031 -30.12 -1.37 -11.44
N ASP A 1032 -29.07 -1.17 -12.23
CA ASP A 1032 -27.69 -1.21 -11.77
C ASP A 1032 -27.28 0.06 -10.97
N LEU A 1033 -28.08 1.14 -11.05
CA LEU A 1033 -27.97 2.30 -10.14
C LEU A 1033 -28.25 1.92 -8.68
N ILE A 1034 -29.11 0.94 -8.40
CA ILE A 1034 -29.39 0.48 -7.03
C ILE A 1034 -28.14 -0.23 -6.47
N GLN A 1035 -27.77 0.05 -5.22
CA GLN A 1035 -26.67 -0.63 -4.55
C GLN A 1035 -26.92 -2.15 -4.37
N CYS A 1036 -25.86 -2.97 -4.42
CA CYS A 1036 -25.97 -4.43 -4.30
C CYS A 1036 -26.05 -4.94 -2.85
N PHE A 1037 -25.54 -4.14 -1.91
CA PHE A 1037 -25.50 -4.45 -0.49
C PHE A 1037 -26.15 -3.31 0.26
N ILE A 1038 -27.10 -3.64 1.11
CA ILE A 1038 -27.84 -2.71 1.94
C ILE A 1038 -27.54 -3.06 3.40
N HIS A 1039 -27.25 -2.04 4.19
CA HIS A 1039 -26.90 -2.18 5.60
C HIS A 1039 -28.08 -1.57 6.37
N PRO A 1040 -28.89 -2.38 7.08
CA PRO A 1040 -29.79 -1.85 8.07
C PRO A 1040 -28.95 -1.22 9.19
N GLU A 1041 -29.39 -0.09 9.71
CA GLU A 1041 -28.89 0.45 10.97
C GLU A 1041 -29.95 0.18 12.04
N THR A 1042 -29.54 -0.56 13.07
CA THR A 1042 -30.37 -1.03 14.18
C THR A 1042 -29.68 -0.62 15.48
N GLU A 1043 -30.43 -0.02 16.40
CA GLU A 1043 -29.89 0.59 17.63
C GLU A 1043 -29.16 -0.43 18.54
N GLY A 1044 -29.45 -1.73 18.42
CA GLY A 1044 -28.86 -2.80 19.23
C GLY A 1044 -27.58 -3.47 18.72
N GLY A 1045 -27.11 -3.25 17.48
CA GLY A 1045 -25.87 -3.92 17.02
C GLY A 1045 -25.58 -3.98 15.51
N LYS A 1046 -24.62 -4.86 15.15
CA LYS A 1046 -24.14 -5.08 13.78
C LYS A 1046 -25.19 -5.86 12.95
N ALA A 1047 -26.13 -5.16 12.33
CA ALA A 1047 -27.16 -5.79 11.50
C ALA A 1047 -26.58 -6.61 10.32
N GLN A 1048 -27.32 -7.63 9.90
CA GLN A 1048 -26.94 -8.46 8.75
C GLN A 1048 -27.15 -7.71 7.43
N LYS A 1049 -26.26 -7.93 6.45
CA LYS A 1049 -26.30 -7.22 5.17
C LYS A 1049 -27.34 -7.81 4.23
N ILE A 1050 -28.32 -7.01 3.82
CA ILE A 1050 -29.32 -7.39 2.82
C ILE A 1050 -28.66 -7.37 1.44
N ILE A 1051 -28.68 -8.50 0.73
CA ILE A 1051 -28.06 -8.67 -0.59
C ILE A 1051 -29.12 -8.52 -1.69
N MET A 1052 -29.08 -7.40 -2.40
CA MET A 1052 -30.00 -7.09 -3.50
C MET A 1052 -29.57 -7.80 -4.78
N LYS A 1053 -30.05 -9.04 -4.99
CA LYS A 1053 -29.89 -9.79 -6.24
C LYS A 1053 -30.51 -9.03 -7.43
N LYS A 1054 -30.00 -9.21 -8.66
CA LYS A 1054 -30.47 -8.45 -9.84
C LYS A 1054 -31.99 -8.60 -10.06
N ASN A 1055 -32.55 -9.80 -9.89
CA ASN A 1055 -33.99 -10.04 -9.99
C ASN A 1055 -34.80 -9.26 -8.95
N SER A 1056 -34.32 -9.20 -7.69
CA SER A 1056 -34.93 -8.39 -6.63
C SER A 1056 -34.91 -6.90 -6.99
N LYS A 1057 -33.80 -6.41 -7.57
CA LYS A 1057 -33.69 -5.02 -8.02
C LYS A 1057 -34.63 -4.67 -9.17
N ILE A 1058 -34.99 -5.61 -10.06
CA ILE A 1058 -35.88 -5.35 -11.20
C ILE A 1058 -37.28 -4.89 -10.74
N LYS A 1059 -37.78 -5.37 -9.59
CA LYS A 1059 -39.02 -4.87 -8.94
C LYS A 1059 -39.01 -3.34 -8.81
N PHE A 1060 -37.86 -2.77 -8.45
CA PHE A 1060 -37.66 -1.35 -8.22
C PHE A 1060 -37.45 -0.52 -9.49
N HIS A 1061 -37.41 -1.13 -10.68
CA HIS A 1061 -37.18 -0.42 -11.95
C HIS A 1061 -38.17 0.73 -12.17
N ARG A 1062 -39.47 0.47 -11.94
CA ARG A 1062 -40.55 1.48 -12.05
C ARG A 1062 -40.38 2.63 -11.05
N TYR A 1063 -39.91 2.34 -9.84
CA TYR A 1063 -39.70 3.32 -8.77
C TYR A 1063 -38.42 4.14 -8.98
N MET A 1064 -37.34 3.53 -9.48
CA MET A 1064 -36.14 4.23 -9.95
C MET A 1064 -36.47 5.18 -11.11
N ALA A 1065 -37.25 4.71 -12.09
CA ALA A 1065 -37.71 5.56 -13.19
C ALA A 1065 -38.58 6.73 -12.66
N LYS A 1066 -39.54 6.48 -11.74
CA LYS A 1066 -40.34 7.54 -11.10
C LYS A 1066 -39.45 8.58 -10.39
N MET A 1067 -38.49 8.14 -9.57
CA MET A 1067 -37.57 9.01 -8.83
C MET A 1067 -36.70 9.84 -9.79
N ILE A 1068 -36.11 9.24 -10.81
CA ILE A 1068 -35.29 9.94 -11.81
C ILE A 1068 -36.16 10.94 -12.60
N ILE A 1069 -37.37 10.55 -13.02
CA ILE A 1069 -38.29 11.45 -13.72
C ILE A 1069 -38.68 12.65 -12.85
N LYS A 1070 -39.01 12.44 -11.56
CA LYS A 1070 -39.33 13.51 -10.60
C LYS A 1070 -38.15 14.49 -10.48
N ASN A 1071 -36.96 13.97 -10.19
CA ASN A 1071 -35.75 14.78 -10.01
C ASN A 1071 -35.33 15.52 -11.29
N VAL A 1072 -35.37 14.87 -12.46
CA VAL A 1072 -35.02 15.48 -13.76
C VAL A 1072 -36.03 16.54 -14.19
N SER A 1073 -37.32 16.34 -13.90
CA SER A 1073 -38.36 17.33 -14.22
C SER A 1073 -38.18 18.61 -13.42
N ASN A 1074 -37.77 18.50 -12.14
CA ASN A 1074 -37.59 19.61 -11.21
C ASN A 1074 -36.22 20.32 -11.34
N VAL A 1075 -35.37 19.93 -12.30
CA VAL A 1075 -34.02 20.55 -12.48
C VAL A 1075 -34.07 22.06 -12.70
N PRO A 1076 -34.99 22.65 -13.52
CA PRO A 1076 -35.10 24.10 -13.68
C PRO A 1076 -35.31 24.83 -12.34
N GLU A 1077 -36.25 24.35 -11.53
CA GLU A 1077 -36.64 24.92 -10.24
C GLU A 1077 -35.51 24.77 -9.21
N ILE A 1078 -34.86 23.60 -9.17
CA ILE A 1078 -33.71 23.33 -8.29
C ILE A 1078 -32.52 24.22 -8.67
N ILE A 1079 -32.28 24.51 -9.96
CA ILE A 1079 -31.26 25.47 -10.39
C ILE A 1079 -31.58 26.88 -9.92
N ILE A 1080 -32.82 27.34 -10.08
CA ILE A 1080 -33.25 28.67 -9.62
C ILE A 1080 -33.05 28.78 -8.10
N GLY A 1081 -33.45 27.77 -7.33
CA GLY A 1081 -33.22 27.72 -5.88
C GLY A 1081 -31.73 27.68 -5.52
N ALA A 1082 -30.92 26.88 -6.22
CA ALA A 1082 -29.48 26.77 -5.98
C ALA A 1082 -28.73 28.09 -6.28
N ILE A 1083 -29.11 28.82 -7.32
CA ILE A 1083 -28.54 30.14 -7.67
C ILE A 1083 -28.82 31.15 -6.57
N LYS A 1084 -30.06 31.22 -6.06
CA LYS A 1084 -30.47 32.07 -4.92
C LYS A 1084 -29.78 31.71 -3.60
N LEU A 1085 -29.19 30.51 -3.51
CA LEU A 1085 -28.41 30.03 -2.36
C LEU A 1085 -26.89 30.15 -2.58
N LEU A 1086 -26.43 30.68 -3.72
CA LEU A 1086 -25.00 30.92 -3.93
C LEU A 1086 -24.52 32.10 -3.08
N PRO A 1087 -23.39 31.97 -2.37
CA PRO A 1087 -22.77 33.13 -1.73
C PRO A 1087 -22.50 34.22 -2.77
N ARG A 1088 -22.88 35.47 -2.54
CA ARG A 1088 -22.67 36.62 -3.47
C ARG A 1088 -21.27 36.66 -4.11
N SER A 1089 -20.22 36.31 -3.37
CA SER A 1089 -18.85 36.23 -3.88
C SER A 1089 -18.57 35.09 -4.89
N LYS A 1090 -19.48 34.14 -5.09
CA LYS A 1090 -19.45 33.09 -6.13
C LYS A 1090 -20.11 33.55 -7.42
N LEU A 1091 -21.28 34.19 -7.33
CA LEU A 1091 -22.07 34.68 -8.46
C LEU A 1091 -21.23 35.56 -9.41
N VAL A 1092 -20.42 36.47 -8.85
CA VAL A 1092 -19.53 37.34 -9.64
C VAL A 1092 -18.40 36.64 -10.38
N LYS A 1093 -18.02 35.41 -10.02
CA LYS A 1093 -16.76 34.78 -10.51
C LYS A 1093 -16.78 34.33 -11.96
N GLU A 1094 -17.95 34.25 -12.60
CA GLU A 1094 -18.05 34.07 -14.05
C GLU A 1094 -17.40 35.26 -14.79
N HIS A 1095 -17.61 36.48 -14.30
CA HIS A 1095 -17.24 37.73 -14.99
C HIS A 1095 -16.12 38.54 -14.30
N LEU A 1096 -15.97 38.47 -12.98
CA LEU A 1096 -15.01 39.25 -12.18
C LEU A 1096 -14.10 38.35 -11.34
N SER A 1097 -12.80 38.63 -11.32
CA SER A 1097 -11.82 37.95 -10.47
C SER A 1097 -11.20 38.89 -9.42
N PRO A 1098 -10.83 38.38 -8.23
CA PRO A 1098 -10.17 39.20 -7.21
C PRO A 1098 -8.76 39.62 -7.64
N PHE A 1099 -8.53 40.94 -7.66
CA PHE A 1099 -7.26 41.61 -7.97
C PHE A 1099 -6.88 42.53 -6.80
N HIS A 1100 -5.88 42.12 -6.01
CA HIS A 1100 -5.51 42.73 -4.73
C HIS A 1100 -6.70 42.80 -3.75
N HIS A 1101 -7.37 43.96 -3.64
CA HIS A 1101 -8.50 44.20 -2.72
C HIS A 1101 -9.82 44.50 -3.45
N ILE A 1102 -9.80 44.52 -4.78
CA ILE A 1102 -10.93 44.88 -5.65
C ILE A 1102 -11.25 43.66 -6.53
N TYR A 1103 -12.51 43.45 -6.89
CA TYR A 1103 -12.84 42.50 -7.96
C TYR A 1103 -12.80 43.26 -9.28
N VAL A 1104 -12.01 42.78 -10.24
CA VAL A 1104 -11.80 43.39 -11.56
C VAL A 1104 -12.26 42.41 -12.64
N ASP A 1105 -12.78 42.92 -13.75
CA ASP A 1105 -13.34 42.08 -14.79
C ASP A 1105 -12.32 41.13 -15.46
N ASN A 1106 -12.80 39.94 -15.81
CA ASN A 1106 -12.01 38.86 -16.37
C ASN A 1106 -11.42 39.25 -17.75
N SER A 1107 -12.04 40.16 -18.50
CA SER A 1107 -11.54 40.62 -19.81
C SER A 1107 -10.31 41.53 -19.65
N SER A 1108 -10.40 42.55 -18.79
CA SER A 1108 -9.29 43.42 -18.40
C SER A 1108 -8.13 42.64 -17.79
N LEU A 1109 -8.41 41.63 -16.95
CA LEU A 1109 -7.39 40.76 -16.36
C LEU A 1109 -6.75 39.83 -17.39
N LEU A 1110 -7.48 39.35 -18.40
CA LEU A 1110 -6.92 38.58 -19.51
C LEU A 1110 -6.09 39.46 -20.46
N LYS A 1111 -6.51 40.69 -20.75
CA LYS A 1111 -5.69 41.69 -21.45
C LYS A 1111 -4.39 41.96 -20.69
N ALA A 1112 -4.45 42.15 -19.37
CA ALA A 1112 -3.27 42.32 -18.52
C ALA A 1112 -2.36 41.07 -18.52
N LYS A 1113 -2.92 39.85 -18.59
CA LYS A 1113 -2.12 38.63 -18.76
C LYS A 1113 -1.34 38.64 -20.09
N LEU A 1114 -1.98 38.99 -21.20
CA LEU A 1114 -1.32 39.09 -22.51
C LEU A 1114 -0.18 40.12 -22.50
N LEU A 1115 -0.36 41.26 -21.82
CA LEU A 1115 0.72 42.22 -21.58
C LEU A 1115 1.90 41.62 -20.83
N PHE A 1116 1.64 40.88 -19.74
CA PHE A 1116 2.68 40.23 -18.95
C PHE A 1116 3.48 39.26 -19.84
N ASP A 1117 2.81 38.42 -20.62
CA ASP A 1117 3.46 37.43 -21.49
C ASP A 1117 4.25 38.10 -22.64
N SER A 1118 3.73 39.17 -23.26
CA SER A 1118 4.45 40.00 -24.23
C SER A 1118 5.71 40.65 -23.64
N THR A 1119 5.57 41.30 -22.49
CA THR A 1119 6.66 42.01 -21.81
C THR A 1119 7.75 41.04 -21.36
N HIS A 1120 7.37 39.85 -20.85
CA HIS A 1120 8.32 38.78 -20.51
C HIS A 1120 9.11 38.30 -21.74
N LYS A 1121 8.48 38.21 -22.91
CA LYS A 1121 9.18 37.91 -24.17
C LYS A 1121 10.15 39.02 -24.56
N LYS A 1122 9.69 40.29 -24.62
CA LYS A 1122 10.52 41.47 -24.94
C LYS A 1122 11.76 41.58 -24.03
N ILE A 1123 11.62 41.25 -22.74
CA ILE A 1123 12.73 41.24 -21.75
C ILE A 1123 13.69 40.06 -21.92
N THR A 1124 13.24 38.94 -22.47
CA THR A 1124 14.08 37.78 -22.79
C THR A 1124 14.88 38.01 -24.07
N ASP A 1125 14.28 38.73 -25.03
CA ASP A 1125 14.84 38.99 -26.35
C ASP A 1125 15.67 40.29 -26.43
N ASP A 1126 15.52 41.24 -25.49
CA ASP A 1126 16.27 42.51 -25.42
C ASP A 1126 17.81 42.27 -25.48
N PRO A 1127 18.53 42.82 -26.49
CA PRO A 1127 19.96 42.57 -26.66
C PRO A 1127 20.85 43.08 -25.53
N LEU A 1128 20.47 44.19 -24.86
CA LEU A 1128 21.24 44.77 -23.76
C LEU A 1128 21.08 43.93 -22.49
N LEU A 1129 19.87 43.45 -22.19
CA LEU A 1129 19.60 42.53 -21.09
C LEU A 1129 20.22 41.16 -21.36
N ARG A 1130 20.18 40.65 -22.60
CA ARG A 1130 20.83 39.40 -22.99
C ARG A 1130 22.36 39.47 -22.85
N TRP A 1131 22.97 40.58 -23.27
CA TRP A 1131 24.40 40.85 -23.03
C TRP A 1131 24.70 41.04 -21.53
N LEU A 1132 23.85 41.73 -20.77
CA LEU A 1132 24.02 41.87 -19.32
C LEU A 1132 23.85 40.54 -18.57
N ILE A 1133 22.98 39.62 -19.01
CA ILE A 1133 22.87 38.25 -18.49
C ILE A 1133 24.19 37.50 -18.71
N ASP A 1134 24.76 37.62 -19.90
CA ASP A 1134 26.01 36.94 -20.27
C ASP A 1134 27.24 37.50 -19.54
N LYS A 1135 27.31 38.83 -19.39
CA LYS A 1135 28.33 39.49 -18.57
C LYS A 1135 28.16 39.18 -17.08
N THR A 1136 26.94 39.31 -16.54
CA THR A 1136 26.67 39.09 -15.10
C THR A 1136 26.94 37.66 -14.67
N SER A 1137 26.64 36.67 -15.52
CA SER A 1137 27.02 35.28 -15.27
C SER A 1137 28.54 35.08 -15.26
N THR A 1138 29.29 35.81 -16.10
CA THR A 1138 30.76 35.82 -16.08
C THR A 1138 31.33 36.50 -14.82
N ASP A 1139 30.83 37.70 -14.47
CA ASP A 1139 31.22 38.43 -13.26
C ASP A 1139 30.96 37.62 -11.98
N MET A 1140 29.90 36.80 -11.96
CA MET A 1140 29.64 35.85 -10.88
C MET A 1140 30.67 34.72 -10.82
N ILE A 1141 31.05 34.12 -11.95
CA ILE A 1141 32.04 33.04 -11.99
C ILE A 1141 33.38 33.53 -11.44
N CYS A 1142 33.83 34.72 -11.84
CA CYS A 1142 35.05 35.31 -11.28
C CYS A 1142 34.93 35.53 -9.77
N LYS A 1143 33.90 36.27 -9.32
CA LYS A 1143 33.72 36.62 -7.89
C LYS A 1143 33.41 35.43 -6.96
N PHE A 1144 32.97 34.28 -7.48
CA PHE A 1144 32.69 33.08 -6.68
C PHE A 1144 33.75 31.97 -6.78
N LYS A 1145 34.81 32.15 -7.60
CA LYS A 1145 35.97 31.25 -7.60
C LYS A 1145 36.89 31.44 -6.38
N GLU A 1146 37.06 32.68 -5.92
CA GLU A 1146 38.06 33.02 -4.88
C GLU A 1146 37.59 32.69 -3.45
N GLU A 1147 36.31 32.85 -3.13
CA GLU A 1147 35.78 32.65 -1.78
C GLU A 1147 35.23 31.23 -1.54
N LYS A 1148 35.86 30.47 -0.62
CA LYS A 1148 35.48 29.08 -0.36
C LYS A 1148 34.24 28.88 0.53
N SER A 1149 33.79 29.87 1.32
CA SER A 1149 32.94 29.62 2.51
C SER A 1149 31.54 30.27 2.60
N ILE A 1150 31.08 31.08 1.63
CA ILE A 1150 29.87 31.92 1.80
C ILE A 1150 28.69 31.48 0.89
N THR A 1151 27.46 31.57 1.41
CA THR A 1151 26.23 31.11 0.74
C THR A 1151 25.83 31.99 -0.47
N PRO A 1152 25.58 31.40 -1.68
CA PRO A 1152 25.40 32.19 -2.90
C PRO A 1152 24.20 33.15 -2.93
N SER A 1153 23.05 32.80 -2.35
CA SER A 1153 21.76 33.46 -2.68
C SER A 1153 21.65 34.93 -2.28
N LYS A 1154 22.33 35.36 -1.21
CA LYS A 1154 22.38 36.77 -0.79
C LYS A 1154 23.38 37.59 -1.62
N ARG A 1155 24.58 37.06 -1.87
CA ARG A 1155 25.59 37.75 -2.70
C ARG A 1155 25.23 37.75 -4.18
N SER A 1156 24.62 36.69 -4.75
CA SER A 1156 24.21 36.66 -6.16
C SER A 1156 23.17 37.75 -6.46
N ASN A 1157 22.19 37.98 -5.58
CA ASN A 1157 21.27 39.11 -5.70
C ASN A 1157 21.99 40.47 -5.65
N LYS A 1158 23.02 40.62 -4.81
CA LYS A 1158 23.86 41.83 -4.78
C LYS A 1158 24.63 42.00 -6.09
N SER A 1159 25.17 40.91 -6.68
CA SER A 1159 25.90 40.92 -7.95
C SER A 1159 25.00 41.22 -9.17
N ILE A 1160 23.79 40.67 -9.24
CA ILE A 1160 22.82 41.04 -10.30
C ILE A 1160 22.44 42.52 -10.18
N ASN A 1161 22.21 42.99 -8.96
CA ASN A 1161 21.84 44.38 -8.71
C ASN A 1161 23.03 45.36 -8.90
N SER A 1162 24.29 44.93 -8.74
CA SER A 1162 25.48 45.78 -8.91
C SER A 1162 25.86 46.01 -10.36
N ASN A 1163 25.31 45.25 -11.30
CA ASN A 1163 25.67 45.36 -12.70
C ASN A 1163 24.85 46.46 -13.39
N VAL A 1164 25.59 47.42 -13.94
CA VAL A 1164 25.12 48.70 -14.47
C VAL A 1164 25.18 48.66 -15.99
N ALA A 1165 24.07 48.98 -16.66
CA ALA A 1165 24.01 49.16 -18.10
C ALA A 1165 24.82 50.40 -18.53
N ARG A 1166 25.23 50.45 -19.81
CA ARG A 1166 25.98 51.58 -20.39
C ARG A 1166 25.40 52.94 -19.95
N LYS A 1167 26.27 53.86 -19.54
CA LYS A 1167 25.95 55.22 -19.04
C LYS A 1167 25.18 55.28 -17.69
N LYS A 1168 25.68 54.60 -16.64
CA LYS A 1168 25.19 54.69 -15.23
C LYS A 1168 23.73 54.23 -14.97
N ILE A 1169 23.05 53.61 -15.93
CA ILE A 1169 21.67 53.12 -15.76
C ILE A 1169 21.68 51.75 -15.06
N SER A 1170 21.01 51.59 -13.93
CA SER A 1170 20.91 50.27 -13.28
C SER A 1170 20.03 49.32 -14.11
N THR A 1171 20.31 48.02 -14.07
CA THR A 1171 19.53 47.02 -14.82
C THR A 1171 18.03 47.04 -14.45
N TYR A 1172 17.71 47.33 -13.18
CA TYR A 1172 16.34 47.56 -12.73
C TYR A 1172 15.67 48.76 -13.43
N ARG A 1173 16.41 49.85 -13.67
CA ARG A 1173 15.91 51.04 -14.37
C ARG A 1173 15.73 50.81 -15.87
N HIS A 1174 16.52 49.93 -16.50
CA HIS A 1174 16.29 49.50 -17.89
C HIS A 1174 15.03 48.62 -18.00
N ILE A 1175 14.88 47.62 -17.14
CA ILE A 1175 13.65 46.80 -17.06
C ILE A 1175 12.43 47.69 -16.80
N GLY A 1176 12.52 48.65 -15.87
CA GLY A 1176 11.46 49.62 -15.61
C GLY A 1176 11.15 50.54 -16.80
N LYS A 1177 12.12 50.82 -17.69
CA LYS A 1177 11.87 51.55 -18.95
C LYS A 1177 11.10 50.69 -19.95
N LEU A 1178 11.54 49.45 -20.18
CA LEU A 1178 10.85 48.50 -21.07
C LEU A 1178 9.41 48.25 -20.61
N VAL A 1179 9.19 48.02 -19.30
CA VAL A 1179 7.84 47.85 -18.75
C VAL A 1179 7.00 49.12 -18.90
N LYS A 1180 7.58 50.33 -18.75
CA LYS A 1180 6.84 51.58 -18.97
C LYS A 1180 6.46 51.79 -20.43
N GLU A 1181 7.30 51.41 -21.39
CA GLU A 1181 6.93 51.43 -22.82
C GLU A 1181 5.73 50.53 -23.10
N GLU A 1182 5.76 49.28 -22.63
CA GLU A 1182 4.64 48.34 -22.80
C GLU A 1182 3.39 48.81 -22.03
N MET A 1183 3.55 49.38 -20.83
CA MET A 1183 2.44 49.95 -20.06
C MET A 1183 1.82 51.19 -20.72
N ILE A 1184 2.56 52.00 -21.48
CA ILE A 1184 1.98 53.11 -22.26
C ILE A 1184 1.08 52.57 -23.36
N VAL A 1185 1.57 51.58 -24.13
CA VAL A 1185 0.74 50.89 -25.15
C VAL A 1185 -0.48 50.22 -24.50
N PHE A 1186 -0.31 49.62 -23.32
CA PHE A 1186 -1.40 48.99 -22.58
C PHE A 1186 -2.44 49.97 -22.06
N ARG A 1187 -2.02 51.13 -21.50
CA ARG A 1187 -2.94 52.19 -21.05
C ARG A 1187 -3.80 52.73 -22.20
N ASN A 1188 -3.39 52.52 -23.46
CA ASN A 1188 -4.11 52.88 -24.68
C ASN A 1188 -4.90 51.71 -25.33
N THR A 1189 -4.79 50.46 -24.83
CA THR A 1189 -5.44 49.26 -25.43
C THR A 1189 -6.26 48.40 -24.45
N ILE A 1190 -6.06 48.58 -23.14
CA ILE A 1190 -7.14 48.35 -22.18
C ILE A 1190 -8.24 49.37 -22.50
N GLY A 1191 -9.49 48.92 -22.56
CA GLY A 1191 -10.59 49.78 -23.03
C GLY A 1191 -10.86 50.92 -22.07
N ASP A 1192 -11.67 51.89 -22.50
CA ASP A 1192 -12.06 53.03 -21.66
C ASP A 1192 -12.69 52.58 -20.33
N ASN A 1193 -13.44 51.48 -20.38
CA ASN A 1193 -14.11 50.90 -19.23
C ASN A 1193 -13.35 49.67 -18.70
N ILE A 1194 -12.78 49.77 -17.50
CA ILE A 1194 -12.47 48.62 -16.63
C ILE A 1194 -13.67 48.44 -15.72
N ILE A 1195 -14.23 47.23 -15.60
CA ILE A 1195 -15.37 46.98 -14.72
C ILE A 1195 -14.87 46.40 -13.39
N ILE A 1196 -15.42 46.91 -12.28
CA ILE A 1196 -15.09 46.53 -10.91
C ILE A 1196 -16.34 46.22 -10.08
N MET A 1197 -16.20 45.49 -8.97
CA MET A 1197 -17.24 45.43 -7.94
C MET A 1197 -16.80 46.15 -6.67
N HIS A 1198 -17.69 46.98 -6.15
CA HIS A 1198 -17.51 47.86 -4.99
C HIS A 1198 -18.86 47.93 -4.24
N HIS A 1199 -18.88 47.65 -2.94
CA HIS A 1199 -20.10 47.61 -2.11
C HIS A 1199 -21.29 46.80 -2.69
N ASN A 1200 -21.01 45.65 -3.34
CA ASN A 1200 -22.00 44.81 -4.04
C ASN A 1200 -22.69 45.46 -5.26
N ILE A 1201 -22.18 46.59 -5.75
CA ILE A 1201 -22.52 47.19 -7.03
C ILE A 1201 -21.38 46.91 -8.00
N ILE A 1202 -21.70 46.64 -9.27
CA ILE A 1202 -20.71 46.43 -10.32
C ILE A 1202 -20.68 47.68 -11.22
N GLU A 1203 -19.55 48.37 -11.23
CA GLU A 1203 -19.40 49.72 -11.80
C GLU A 1203 -18.18 49.85 -12.70
N ILE A 1204 -18.16 50.89 -13.55
CA ILE A 1204 -16.96 51.26 -14.29
C ILE A 1204 -16.01 51.94 -13.32
N ALA A 1205 -14.76 51.50 -13.27
CA ALA A 1205 -13.74 52.11 -12.43
C ALA A 1205 -13.55 53.59 -12.81
N ASN A 1206 -13.86 54.49 -11.88
CA ASN A 1206 -13.54 55.91 -12.03
C ASN A 1206 -12.03 56.12 -12.26
N GLN A 1207 -11.62 57.29 -12.74
CA GLN A 1207 -10.24 57.52 -13.20
C GLN A 1207 -9.19 57.29 -12.08
N ASP A 1208 -9.51 57.56 -10.82
CA ASP A 1208 -8.64 57.28 -9.68
C ASP A 1208 -8.48 55.77 -9.43
N ILE A 1209 -9.57 54.99 -9.43
CA ILE A 1209 -9.53 53.53 -9.27
C ILE A 1209 -8.88 52.88 -10.49
N LYS A 1210 -9.15 53.38 -11.71
CA LYS A 1210 -8.52 52.95 -12.97
C LYS A 1210 -7.00 53.16 -12.90
N CYS A 1211 -6.53 54.33 -12.48
CA CYS A 1211 -5.11 54.58 -12.23
C CYS A 1211 -4.53 53.64 -11.16
N LYS A 1212 -5.20 53.48 -10.02
CA LYS A 1212 -4.76 52.55 -8.95
C LYS A 1212 -4.64 51.10 -9.45
N ILE A 1213 -5.54 50.63 -10.32
CA ILE A 1213 -5.46 49.31 -10.94
C ILE A 1213 -4.28 49.21 -11.91
N LEU A 1214 -4.10 50.22 -12.78
CA LEU A 1214 -3.00 50.27 -13.76
C LEU A 1214 -1.62 50.36 -13.09
N ASP A 1215 -1.49 51.10 -12.01
CA ASP A 1215 -0.24 51.23 -11.25
C ASP A 1215 0.06 49.95 -10.44
N LYS A 1216 -0.96 49.19 -10.04
CA LYS A 1216 -0.79 47.83 -9.50
C LYS A 1216 -0.35 46.85 -10.59
N PHE A 1217 -0.92 46.91 -11.80
CA PHE A 1217 -0.42 46.11 -12.94
C PHE A 1217 1.03 46.45 -13.27
N GLU A 1218 1.40 47.73 -13.34
CA GLU A 1218 2.78 48.17 -13.59
C GLU A 1218 3.74 47.66 -12.50
N SER A 1219 3.35 47.75 -11.22
CA SER A 1219 4.16 47.29 -10.09
C SER A 1219 4.33 45.75 -10.05
N ASP A 1220 3.26 44.99 -10.28
CA ASP A 1220 3.32 43.53 -10.39
C ASP A 1220 4.09 43.08 -11.64
N LEU A 1221 3.99 43.83 -12.75
CA LEU A 1221 4.71 43.56 -14.00
C LEU A 1221 6.20 43.83 -13.87
N ILE A 1222 6.62 44.96 -13.27
CA ILE A 1222 8.02 45.22 -12.92
C ILE A 1222 8.54 44.11 -11.98
N THR A 1223 7.75 43.75 -10.96
CA THR A 1223 8.13 42.70 -9.99
C THR A 1223 8.30 41.32 -10.66
N SER A 1224 7.39 40.95 -11.55
CA SER A 1224 7.45 39.70 -12.33
C SER A 1224 8.64 39.71 -13.30
N SER A 1225 8.80 40.79 -14.05
CA SER A 1225 9.89 41.02 -15.00
C SER A 1225 11.27 40.95 -14.36
N VAL A 1226 11.45 41.54 -13.18
CA VAL A 1226 12.70 41.45 -12.41
C VAL A 1226 12.91 40.04 -11.85
N LYS A 1227 11.86 39.31 -11.45
CA LYS A 1227 11.97 37.88 -11.05
C LYS A 1227 12.30 36.97 -12.25
N LEU A 1228 11.85 37.31 -13.46
CA LEU A 1228 12.23 36.65 -14.72
C LEU A 1228 13.69 36.93 -15.07
N TYR A 1229 14.11 38.20 -15.14
CA TYR A 1229 15.49 38.56 -15.44
C TYR A 1229 16.49 37.92 -14.47
N LYS A 1230 16.18 37.90 -13.16
CA LYS A 1230 16.98 37.18 -12.16
C LYS A 1230 17.04 35.67 -12.41
N LYS A 1231 15.96 35.05 -12.90
CA LYS A 1231 15.96 33.64 -13.33
C LYS A 1231 16.87 33.44 -14.54
N LEU A 1232 16.84 34.32 -15.53
CA LEU A 1232 17.67 34.25 -16.73
C LEU A 1232 19.17 34.39 -16.40
N CYS A 1233 19.55 35.40 -15.60
CA CYS A 1233 20.91 35.54 -15.07
C CYS A 1233 21.38 34.27 -14.34
N THR A 1234 20.51 33.72 -13.48
CA THR A 1234 20.82 32.48 -12.75
C THR A 1234 20.99 31.30 -13.69
N LYS A 1235 20.14 31.13 -14.72
CA LYS A 1235 20.24 30.04 -15.70
C LYS A 1235 21.50 30.16 -16.57
N ALA A 1236 21.84 31.35 -17.04
CA ALA A 1236 23.09 31.60 -17.78
C ALA A 1236 24.34 31.28 -16.92
N TYR A 1237 24.33 31.66 -15.65
CA TYR A 1237 25.38 31.27 -14.69
C TYR A 1237 25.48 29.75 -14.51
N LYS A 1238 24.34 29.01 -14.45
CA LYS A 1238 24.37 27.54 -14.41
C LYS A 1238 24.95 26.93 -15.68
N LEU A 1239 24.63 27.49 -16.85
CA LEU A 1239 25.09 27.01 -18.14
C LEU A 1239 26.59 27.25 -18.33
N LYS A 1240 27.10 28.46 -18.04
CA LYS A 1240 28.53 28.76 -18.12
C LYS A 1240 29.37 27.93 -17.15
N LEU A 1241 28.91 27.71 -15.92
CA LEU A 1241 29.61 26.84 -14.97
C LEU A 1241 29.84 25.43 -15.55
N LYS A 1242 28.82 24.83 -16.16
CA LYS A 1242 28.86 23.53 -16.86
C LYS A 1242 29.75 23.49 -18.14
N ILE A 1243 30.37 24.60 -18.53
CA ILE A 1243 31.28 24.69 -19.68
C ILE A 1243 32.72 24.99 -19.20
N THR A 1244 32.88 25.53 -18.00
CA THR A 1244 34.17 25.76 -17.33
C THR A 1244 34.59 24.63 -16.38
N HIS A 1245 33.85 23.52 -16.40
CA HIS A 1245 34.02 22.29 -15.62
C HIS A 1245 33.84 21.12 -16.59
#